data_AF-A0A5M6CZ37-F1
#
_entry.id   AF-A0A5M6CZ37-F1
#
_cell.length_a   1.000
_cell.length_b   1.000
_cell.length_c   1.000
_cell.angle_alpha   90.00
_cell.angle_beta   90.00
_cell.angle_gamma   90.00
#
_symmetry.space_group_name_H-M   'P 1'
#
loop_
_entity.id
_entity.type
_entity.pdbx_description
1 polymer ?
#
loop_
_entity_poly.entity_id
_entity_poly.type
_entity_poly.pdbx_seq_one_letter_code
_entity_poly.pdbx_strand_id
1 'polypeptide(L)'
;MPPRPRVSPIRYGPRNSGGFMWQRQKGRGGCGSVHSSEPASNSAPTRSRAPARERTAGWLRQPPPGLDDSRLKRGRRSLQDSRFQGGSLGTRGGRVAQHISRSRAPARQRTARWLRQPNRRSLQDSRFQGGSLGTRRGRVAQHISRSRAPARERTESWLRQPPAPHPSTLQNSDTAATSRFARIGPMASTAPQPEPPQQASRIVGRRWWCIAILAALLPWLSQPPLGWWPIAFIAAIPILLASTEPAPHRKQMLVLYATVAAYWALTLQGLRHAHPAMYLCWLALAGYLAVYPVLFVVALGRILRQGIPMIVAAPILWVGMECLRNYLLTGISAVMLGHTMADVPIMIQIADLGGSYAVSFVLVACNVALLTAWQAVMSRRRSSSAEPLPHPMPHPVLSVTVAAILLSATLLYGRFRLQQPTDPSTTTLALIGRNERVEYGQDPSRELELFDAYTRQSIEAVRNSDVSIDAVVWPESMFTGTLPWMIGGKNAELARQQGLRPQEFEALVQERRDAFRQRAAAVQAMLQPSRPADPPLPAPDLVVGCGVVDYSDAPRVYSGIVHIGKRGEVQQWYGKTHLVMFGEYVPLIPHLPLVRNWVPDGLGVTPGPGPQAFDIGNLKVSPNICIETAVERVAINHLRRLGATTSIPDAIVTVTNDGWFDDSSIITHHQRCAQLVAVACRRPILSAANNGPTAWIDSCGRVIEALPQGAAGSVIASPRLDRRTSLVMVLGDWPARFCAVLFVGPLLYRRRKSART
;
A
#
# COMPACT_ATOMS: atom_id res chain seq x y z
N MET A 1 26.95 -32.81 -50.68
CA MET A 1 26.54 -32.15 -49.41
C MET A 1 27.81 -31.68 -48.68
N PRO A 2 27.91 -30.41 -48.25
CA PRO A 2 28.96 -29.97 -47.32
C PRO A 2 28.57 -30.27 -45.86
N PRO A 3 29.54 -30.36 -44.93
CA PRO A 3 29.27 -30.65 -43.51
C PRO A 3 28.73 -29.42 -42.74
N ARG A 4 27.93 -29.68 -41.69
CA ARG A 4 27.45 -28.64 -40.76
C ARG A 4 28.57 -28.18 -39.82
N PRO A 5 28.72 -26.87 -39.54
CA PRO A 5 29.61 -26.39 -38.47
C PRO A 5 29.06 -26.78 -37.09
N ARG A 6 29.96 -27.13 -36.15
CA ARG A 6 29.62 -27.32 -34.73
C ARG A 6 29.71 -25.98 -34.00
N VAL A 7 28.65 -25.60 -33.29
CA VAL A 7 28.68 -24.45 -32.37
C VAL A 7 29.19 -24.93 -31.00
N SER A 8 30.24 -24.28 -30.49
CA SER A 8 30.79 -24.54 -29.16
C SER A 8 30.19 -23.57 -28.13
N PRO A 9 29.71 -24.04 -26.96
CA PRO A 9 29.21 -23.15 -25.92
C PRO A 9 30.37 -22.42 -25.24
N ILE A 10 30.28 -21.08 -25.18
CA ILE A 10 31.26 -20.23 -24.49
C ILE A 10 31.09 -20.41 -22.98
N ARG A 11 32.16 -20.87 -22.29
CA ARG A 11 32.19 -20.94 -20.83
C ARG A 11 32.62 -19.60 -20.24
N TYR A 12 31.79 -19.04 -19.37
CA TYR A 12 32.27 -18.11 -18.34
C TYR A 12 33.11 -18.89 -17.31
N GLY A 13 34.12 -18.24 -16.74
CA GLY A 13 34.99 -18.83 -15.73
C GLY A 13 35.54 -17.77 -14.76
N PRO A 14 35.32 -17.91 -13.44
CA PRO A 14 35.97 -17.07 -12.44
C PRO A 14 37.42 -17.55 -12.20
N ARG A 15 38.38 -16.63 -12.17
CA ARG A 15 39.74 -16.90 -11.69
C ARG A 15 40.01 -16.16 -10.38
N ASN A 16 40.17 -16.94 -9.30
CA ASN A 16 41.20 -16.84 -8.25
C ASN A 16 40.70 -17.65 -7.03
N SER A 17 41.14 -18.89 -6.83
CA SER A 17 42.49 -19.32 -6.36
C SER A 17 42.63 -19.34 -4.84
N GLY A 18 42.04 -20.36 -4.20
CA GLY A 18 42.44 -20.91 -2.91
C GLY A 18 42.61 -22.42 -3.08
N GLY A 19 43.70 -23.00 -2.55
CA GLY A 19 44.12 -24.37 -2.89
C GLY A 19 43.84 -25.43 -1.81
N PHE A 20 44.28 -26.67 -2.12
CA PHE A 20 44.21 -27.89 -1.29
C PHE A 20 42.78 -28.50 -1.12
N MET A 21 42.59 -29.81 -0.99
CA MET A 21 43.51 -30.96 -1.09
C MET A 21 42.82 -32.18 -1.73
N TRP A 22 43.60 -33.12 -2.27
CA TRP A 22 43.11 -34.43 -2.76
C TRP A 22 42.87 -35.40 -1.60
N GLN A 23 41.76 -36.15 -1.60
CA GLN A 23 41.67 -37.40 -0.83
C GLN A 23 40.73 -38.44 -1.48
N ARG A 24 41.17 -39.69 -1.51
CA ARG A 24 40.42 -40.89 -1.96
C ARG A 24 40.07 -41.76 -0.76
N GLN A 25 38.82 -42.23 -0.66
CA GLN A 25 38.44 -43.54 -0.11
C GLN A 25 37.15 -43.98 -0.85
N LYS A 26 37.05 -45.14 -1.51
CA LYS A 26 37.12 -46.54 -1.02
C LYS A 26 35.98 -46.98 -0.08
N GLY A 27 34.77 -47.02 -0.63
CA GLY A 27 34.05 -48.28 -0.92
C GLY A 27 33.68 -49.26 0.21
N ARG A 28 32.38 -49.48 0.36
CA ARG A 28 31.61 -50.70 0.75
C ARG A 28 30.15 -50.44 0.31
N GLY A 29 29.32 -51.40 -0.09
CA GLY A 29 29.50 -52.85 -0.21
C GLY A 29 28.24 -53.57 0.28
N GLY A 30 27.36 -53.99 -0.65
CA GLY A 30 26.12 -54.70 -0.35
C GLY A 30 25.41 -55.10 -1.66
N CYS A 31 25.04 -56.37 -1.79
CA CYS A 31 24.54 -56.98 -3.03
C CYS A 31 23.18 -57.66 -2.81
N GLY A 32 22.38 -57.80 -3.87
CA GLY A 32 21.09 -58.50 -3.86
C GLY A 32 20.51 -58.67 -5.27
N SER A 33 20.72 -59.84 -5.87
CA SER A 33 20.12 -60.29 -7.16
C SER A 33 18.60 -60.48 -7.02
N VAL A 34 17.73 -60.18 -8.00
CA VAL A 34 17.70 -60.45 -9.46
C VAL A 34 17.31 -61.89 -9.83
N HIS A 35 16.06 -62.04 -10.28
CA HIS A 35 15.52 -62.95 -11.32
C HIS A 35 14.36 -62.15 -11.99
N SER A 36 14.19 -61.97 -13.32
CA SER A 36 14.05 -62.91 -14.45
C SER A 36 12.78 -63.79 -14.37
N SER A 37 11.92 -63.92 -15.40
CA SER A 37 12.03 -63.53 -16.82
C SER A 37 10.67 -63.30 -17.54
N GLU A 38 10.75 -62.66 -18.71
CA GLU A 38 9.77 -62.62 -19.84
C GLU A 38 9.70 -63.97 -20.61
N PRO A 39 8.95 -64.14 -21.75
CA PRO A 39 7.72 -63.48 -22.25
C PRO A 39 6.67 -64.49 -22.82
N ALA A 40 5.52 -64.04 -23.36
CA ALA A 40 4.78 -64.70 -24.47
C ALA A 40 3.64 -63.82 -25.06
N SER A 41 3.22 -64.08 -26.31
CA SER A 41 2.14 -63.38 -27.05
C SER A 41 0.99 -64.32 -27.45
N ASN A 42 -0.22 -63.78 -27.76
CA ASN A 42 -0.89 -63.95 -29.07
C ASN A 42 -2.36 -63.45 -29.18
N SER A 43 -2.71 -63.04 -30.40
CA SER A 43 -4.00 -63.15 -31.12
C SER A 43 -5.33 -62.57 -30.57
N ALA A 44 -6.12 -62.04 -31.50
CA ALA A 44 -7.55 -61.66 -31.36
C ALA A 44 -8.42 -62.58 -32.28
N PRO A 45 -9.62 -62.18 -32.74
CA PRO A 45 -10.89 -61.94 -32.03
C PRO A 45 -12.06 -62.86 -32.52
N THR A 46 -13.19 -62.91 -31.80
CA THR A 46 -14.44 -63.58 -32.25
C THR A 46 -15.71 -62.73 -32.00
N ARG A 47 -16.87 -63.19 -32.53
CA ARG A 47 -18.01 -62.33 -32.92
C ARG A 47 -19.29 -62.48 -32.07
N SER A 48 -20.05 -61.38 -32.03
CA SER A 48 -21.53 -61.26 -32.18
C SER A 48 -22.50 -61.99 -31.23
N ARG A 49 -23.50 -61.22 -30.73
CA ARG A 49 -24.93 -61.56 -30.91
C ARG A 49 -25.87 -60.34 -30.73
N ALA A 50 -26.98 -60.39 -31.45
CA ALA A 50 -28.20 -59.55 -31.43
C ALA A 50 -29.36 -60.47 -31.95
N PRO A 51 -30.64 -60.05 -32.16
CA PRO A 51 -31.26 -58.73 -31.99
C PRO A 51 -32.70 -58.71 -31.38
N ALA A 52 -33.22 -57.51 -31.10
CA ALA A 52 -34.64 -57.09 -31.18
C ALA A 52 -34.64 -55.54 -31.28
N ARG A 53 -35.25 -54.88 -32.29
CA ARG A 53 -36.68 -54.47 -32.42
C ARG A 53 -37.17 -53.61 -31.23
N GLU A 54 -37.77 -52.43 -31.41
CA GLU A 54 -38.37 -51.83 -32.62
C GLU A 54 -38.40 -50.27 -32.64
N ARG A 55 -38.48 -49.70 -33.86
CA ARG A 55 -39.22 -48.51 -34.37
C ARG A 55 -39.80 -47.45 -33.37
N THR A 56 -39.88 -46.13 -33.65
CA THR A 56 -39.59 -45.28 -34.84
C THR A 56 -39.44 -43.78 -34.47
N ALA A 57 -38.98 -42.93 -35.40
CA ALA A 57 -38.92 -41.45 -35.31
C ALA A 57 -40.30 -40.75 -35.49
N GLY A 58 -40.50 -39.43 -35.26
CA GLY A 58 -39.65 -38.36 -34.69
C GLY A 58 -40.00 -36.94 -35.20
N TRP A 59 -39.17 -35.93 -34.84
CA TRP A 59 -39.04 -34.56 -35.42
C TRP A 59 -40.12 -33.45 -35.25
N LEU A 60 -39.61 -32.20 -35.25
CA LEU A 60 -40.17 -30.91 -35.75
C LEU A 60 -41.31 -30.14 -35.01
N ARG A 61 -40.96 -29.04 -34.29
CA ARG A 61 -41.24 -27.60 -34.64
C ARG A 61 -41.02 -26.56 -33.50
N GLN A 62 -40.94 -25.29 -33.91
CA GLN A 62 -40.99 -23.99 -33.18
C GLN A 62 -41.62 -22.95 -34.14
N PRO A 63 -41.88 -21.65 -33.81
CA PRO A 63 -42.24 -20.92 -32.57
C PRO A 63 -43.56 -20.08 -32.82
N PRO A 64 -43.77 -18.77 -32.48
CA PRO A 64 -43.63 -17.96 -31.25
C PRO A 64 -45.00 -17.43 -30.65
N PRO A 65 -45.35 -16.11 -30.49
CA PRO A 65 -45.33 -15.37 -29.19
C PRO A 65 -46.62 -14.61 -28.73
N GLY A 66 -46.60 -14.04 -27.51
CA GLY A 66 -47.49 -12.98 -26.95
C GLY A 66 -47.21 -12.77 -25.43
N LEU A 67 -47.08 -11.58 -24.80
CA LEU A 67 -47.95 -10.37 -24.67
C LEU A 67 -49.30 -10.70 -23.99
N ASP A 68 -49.77 -10.12 -22.87
CA ASP A 68 -49.56 -8.78 -22.28
C ASP A 68 -50.19 -8.64 -20.84
N ASP A 69 -49.88 -7.51 -20.19
CA ASP A 69 -50.61 -6.66 -19.20
C ASP A 69 -51.04 -7.06 -17.75
N SER A 70 -51.32 -5.95 -17.05
CA SER A 70 -51.55 -5.50 -15.68
C SER A 70 -52.47 -6.21 -14.65
N ARG A 71 -52.07 -5.95 -13.38
CA ARG A 71 -52.87 -5.49 -12.20
C ARG A 71 -54.26 -6.10 -11.95
N LEU A 72 -54.55 -6.37 -10.65
CA LEU A 72 -55.54 -5.61 -9.85
C LEU A 72 -55.55 -5.95 -8.35
N LYS A 73 -56.07 -5.00 -7.54
CA LYS A 73 -56.63 -5.06 -6.15
C LYS A 73 -56.06 -6.10 -5.17
N ARG A 74 -55.39 -5.70 -4.07
CA ARG A 74 -55.94 -5.08 -2.83
C ARG A 74 -57.08 -5.87 -2.16
N GLY A 75 -56.74 -6.60 -1.09
CA GLY A 75 -57.60 -6.94 0.06
C GLY A 75 -56.92 -6.47 1.36
N ARG A 76 -57.64 -6.26 2.47
CA ARG A 76 -57.10 -5.64 3.71
C ARG A 76 -57.91 -6.05 4.95
N ARG A 77 -57.22 -6.14 6.11
CA ARG A 77 -57.74 -6.37 7.50
C ARG A 77 -58.06 -7.84 7.87
N SER A 78 -57.97 -8.28 9.14
CA SER A 78 -57.21 -7.81 10.34
C SER A 78 -57.46 -8.71 11.58
N LEU A 79 -56.53 -8.72 12.57
CA LEU A 79 -56.70 -9.23 13.97
C LEU A 79 -56.85 -10.79 14.07
N GLN A 80 -56.66 -11.51 15.19
CA GLN A 80 -55.99 -11.38 16.52
C GLN A 80 -55.92 -12.81 17.15
N ASP A 81 -55.23 -13.17 18.24
CA ASP A 81 -54.12 -12.66 19.09
C ASP A 81 -53.51 -13.88 19.83
N SER A 82 -52.31 -13.81 20.41
CA SER A 82 -51.89 -14.61 21.60
C SER A 82 -50.44 -14.32 22.03
N ARG A 83 -50.14 -14.58 23.32
CA ARG A 83 -48.85 -14.32 24.00
C ARG A 83 -48.38 -15.53 24.83
N PHE A 84 -47.24 -15.32 25.49
CA PHE A 84 -46.60 -15.96 26.68
C PHE A 84 -45.15 -16.37 26.32
N GLN A 85 -44.10 -15.80 26.92
CA GLN A 85 -43.54 -16.08 28.27
C GLN A 85 -43.37 -17.58 28.54
N GLY A 86 -42.26 -18.10 29.07
CA GLY A 86 -41.02 -17.47 29.54
C GLY A 86 -40.54 -18.13 30.84
N GLY A 87 -39.34 -18.71 30.88
CA GLY A 87 -38.84 -19.47 32.05
C GLY A 87 -37.34 -19.81 31.94
N SER A 88 -36.71 -20.21 33.06
CA SER A 88 -35.24 -20.38 33.15
C SER A 88 -34.80 -21.39 34.24
N LEU A 89 -33.49 -21.66 34.30
CA LEU A 89 -32.73 -22.45 35.32
C LEU A 89 -32.81 -24.00 35.22
N GLY A 90 -31.73 -24.67 35.66
CA GLY A 90 -31.69 -26.13 35.89
C GLY A 90 -30.40 -26.85 35.47
N THR A 91 -29.38 -26.92 36.34
CA THR A 91 -28.11 -27.63 36.05
C THR A 91 -28.10 -29.09 36.51
N ARG A 92 -27.56 -30.04 35.72
CA ARG A 92 -26.40 -30.94 36.07
C ARG A 92 -26.32 -32.22 35.21
N GLY A 93 -25.08 -32.60 34.86
CA GLY A 93 -24.58 -33.99 35.01
C GLY A 93 -24.72 -34.99 33.84
N GLY A 94 -23.59 -35.31 33.19
CA GLY A 94 -23.43 -36.45 32.27
C GLY A 94 -21.98 -36.53 31.76
N ARG A 95 -21.44 -37.74 31.50
CA ARG A 95 -20.06 -37.98 31.02
C ARG A 95 -20.04 -39.00 29.87
N VAL A 96 -18.84 -39.19 29.29
CA VAL A 96 -18.34 -40.27 28.40
C VAL A 96 -18.20 -39.84 26.92
N ALA A 97 -17.14 -40.19 26.16
CA ALA A 97 -15.69 -40.33 26.47
C ALA A 97 -14.87 -40.46 25.15
N GLN A 98 -13.65 -39.91 25.11
CA GLN A 98 -12.56 -40.22 24.14
C GLN A 98 -12.86 -39.91 22.65
N HIS A 99 -11.90 -39.79 21.71
CA HIS A 99 -10.44 -40.01 21.72
C HIS A 99 -9.65 -38.78 21.25
N ILE A 100 -8.39 -38.65 21.70
CA ILE A 100 -7.34 -37.83 21.08
C ILE A 100 -6.04 -38.64 21.09
N SER A 101 -5.36 -38.75 19.94
CA SER A 101 -4.03 -39.36 19.81
C SER A 101 -2.90 -38.31 19.91
N ARG A 102 -1.68 -38.73 20.28
CA ARG A 102 -0.51 -37.86 20.48
C ARG A 102 0.75 -38.45 19.85
N SER A 103 1.52 -37.60 19.17
CA SER A 103 2.98 -37.76 18.96
C SER A 103 3.62 -36.37 19.16
N ARG A 104 4.27 -36.13 20.31
CA ARG A 104 5.69 -36.41 20.62
C ARG A 104 6.67 -35.49 19.88
N ALA A 105 7.07 -34.41 20.57
CA ALA A 105 8.33 -33.72 20.33
C ALA A 105 9.45 -34.29 21.23
N PRO A 106 10.73 -34.28 20.81
CA PRO A 106 11.89 -34.49 21.68
C PRO A 106 12.27 -33.20 22.43
N ALA A 107 13.04 -33.29 23.52
CA ALA A 107 13.34 -32.15 24.38
C ALA A 107 14.77 -32.13 24.94
N ARG A 108 15.34 -30.90 25.00
CA ARG A 108 16.33 -30.37 25.96
C ARG A 108 17.66 -31.10 26.21
N GLN A 109 18.75 -30.32 26.13
CA GLN A 109 19.62 -29.93 27.26
C GLN A 109 20.29 -28.58 26.89
N ARG A 110 20.34 -27.53 27.74
CA ARG A 110 21.31 -27.23 28.83
C ARG A 110 22.77 -27.21 28.32
N THR A 111 23.63 -26.21 28.58
CA THR A 111 23.77 -25.17 29.64
C THR A 111 23.94 -23.75 29.04
N ALA A 112 23.84 -22.57 29.68
CA ALA A 112 23.93 -22.03 31.06
C ALA A 112 25.27 -21.34 31.45
N ARG A 113 25.28 -19.98 31.42
CA ARG A 113 26.22 -18.98 32.01
C ARG A 113 27.74 -19.10 31.76
N TRP A 114 28.37 -17.99 31.33
CA TRP A 114 29.12 -17.05 32.22
C TRP A 114 29.55 -15.76 31.49
N LEU A 115 30.10 -14.78 32.24
CA LEU A 115 30.56 -13.47 31.74
C LEU A 115 32.02 -13.50 31.24
N ARG A 116 32.40 -12.59 30.33
CA ARG A 116 33.53 -11.63 30.47
C ARG A 116 33.71 -10.70 29.25
N GLN A 117 33.98 -9.41 29.50
CA GLN A 117 34.98 -8.66 28.71
C GLN A 117 36.36 -8.91 29.33
N PRO A 118 37.49 -8.67 28.62
CA PRO A 118 38.16 -7.37 28.80
C PRO A 118 38.96 -6.81 27.59
N ASN A 119 39.30 -5.52 27.70
CA ASN A 119 40.51 -4.82 27.21
C ASN A 119 40.86 -4.67 25.71
N ARG A 120 40.74 -3.40 25.25
CA ARG A 120 41.85 -2.51 24.84
C ARG A 120 43.21 -3.12 24.41
N ARG A 121 43.62 -2.80 23.17
CA ARG A 121 44.89 -2.14 22.73
C ARG A 121 44.64 -1.70 21.27
N SER A 122 44.86 -0.48 20.76
CA SER A 122 45.91 0.56 20.87
C SER A 122 47.18 0.27 20.06
N LEU A 123 47.28 0.88 18.87
CA LEU A 123 48.44 1.26 18.03
C LEU A 123 47.81 2.06 16.86
N GLN A 124 48.00 3.38 16.71
CA GLN A 124 49.16 4.18 16.30
C GLN A 124 49.50 4.19 14.81
N ASP A 125 49.44 5.41 14.27
CA ASP A 125 50.28 6.04 13.25
C ASP A 125 50.73 5.28 11.98
N SER A 126 50.34 5.84 10.83
CA SER A 126 51.32 6.18 9.77
C SER A 126 50.83 7.39 8.98
N ARG A 127 51.71 8.35 8.69
CA ARG A 127 51.45 9.48 7.77
C ARG A 127 52.34 9.35 6.53
N PHE A 128 51.77 9.58 5.36
CA PHE A 128 52.43 10.02 4.12
C PHE A 128 51.32 10.78 3.36
N GLN A 129 51.42 12.06 2.96
CA GLN A 129 52.45 12.75 2.14
C GLN A 129 52.81 11.94 0.87
N GLY A 130 52.68 12.46 -0.34
CA GLY A 130 52.11 13.73 -0.79
C GLY A 130 52.38 13.89 -2.29
N GLY A 131 51.55 14.63 -3.03
CA GLY A 131 51.73 14.76 -4.47
C GLY A 131 50.80 15.79 -5.11
N SER A 132 51.32 16.99 -5.38
CA SER A 132 50.61 18.07 -6.07
C SER A 132 51.26 18.36 -7.41
N LEU A 133 50.47 18.31 -8.50
CA LEU A 133 50.73 18.91 -9.82
C LEU A 133 49.41 18.83 -10.62
N GLY A 134 49.00 19.80 -11.44
CA GLY A 134 49.51 21.16 -11.56
C GLY A 134 49.25 21.79 -12.93
N THR A 135 48.38 22.82 -12.99
CA THR A 135 48.13 23.68 -14.17
C THR A 135 47.37 23.00 -15.35
N ARG A 136 46.82 23.69 -16.36
CA ARG A 136 46.80 25.15 -16.66
C ARG A 136 45.49 25.60 -17.37
N ARG A 137 45.31 26.93 -17.40
CA ARG A 137 44.14 27.72 -17.84
C ARG A 137 43.75 27.58 -19.33
N GLY A 138 42.47 27.83 -19.62
CA GLY A 138 41.98 28.46 -20.86
C GLY A 138 40.88 29.50 -20.55
N ARG A 139 40.83 30.64 -21.26
CA ARG A 139 39.86 31.74 -21.07
C ARG A 139 39.55 32.47 -22.38
N VAL A 140 38.26 32.69 -22.68
CA VAL A 140 37.66 33.80 -23.47
C VAL A 140 36.22 33.92 -22.91
N ALA A 141 35.63 35.02 -22.38
CA ALA A 141 35.57 36.47 -22.68
C ALA A 141 34.51 36.80 -23.78
N GLN A 142 33.69 37.87 -23.76
CA GLN A 142 33.29 38.91 -22.76
C GLN A 142 31.72 38.82 -22.56
N HIS A 143 30.82 39.76 -22.20
CA HIS A 143 30.66 41.24 -22.00
C HIS A 143 29.74 41.47 -20.74
N ILE A 144 29.66 42.61 -20.01
CA ILE A 144 29.28 44.04 -20.26
C ILE A 144 27.77 44.22 -20.56
N SER A 145 26.99 45.07 -19.86
CA SER A 145 27.24 46.28 -19.01
C SER A 145 26.68 46.18 -17.55
N ARG A 146 27.38 46.64 -16.49
CA ARG A 146 27.50 48.01 -15.90
C ARG A 146 26.14 48.64 -15.47
N SER A 147 25.96 49.07 -14.22
CA SER A 147 26.59 50.27 -13.61
C SER A 147 27.17 50.12 -12.18
N ARG A 148 27.66 51.24 -11.59
CA ARG A 148 28.38 51.45 -10.30
C ARG A 148 27.47 52.25 -9.32
N ALA A 149 27.72 52.53 -8.03
CA ALA A 149 28.53 52.08 -6.85
C ALA A 149 28.28 53.15 -5.71
N PRO A 150 28.96 53.27 -4.54
CA PRO A 150 29.91 52.37 -3.84
C PRO A 150 29.69 52.14 -2.30
N ALA A 151 30.11 50.95 -1.86
CA ALA A 151 30.79 50.53 -0.61
C ALA A 151 30.88 51.37 0.70
N ARG A 152 30.82 50.65 1.85
CA ARG A 152 31.86 50.64 2.92
C ARG A 152 31.77 49.39 3.81
N GLU A 153 32.83 49.11 4.60
CA GLU A 153 33.02 47.91 5.44
C GLU A 153 33.73 48.30 6.79
N ARG A 154 34.13 47.46 7.76
CA ARG A 154 34.29 45.97 7.86
C ARG A 154 34.31 45.47 9.33
N THR A 155 34.39 44.14 9.50
CA THR A 155 34.91 43.29 10.63
C THR A 155 35.53 43.97 11.86
N GLU A 156 35.05 43.72 13.10
CA GLU A 156 35.27 42.56 14.02
C GLU A 156 36.51 42.66 14.95
N SER A 157 36.32 42.39 16.25
CA SER A 157 37.31 41.76 17.15
C SER A 157 36.64 41.19 18.42
N TRP A 158 37.38 40.38 19.19
CA TRP A 158 36.96 39.78 20.49
C TRP A 158 38.03 40.08 21.56
N LEU A 159 37.64 40.20 22.85
CA LEU A 159 38.21 39.51 24.05
C LEU A 159 38.11 40.29 25.39
N ARG A 160 37.57 39.61 26.42
CA ARG A 160 37.87 39.66 27.88
C ARG A 160 37.74 40.95 28.73
N GLN A 161 37.24 40.76 29.96
CA GLN A 161 37.27 41.64 31.16
C GLN A 161 38.49 41.25 32.06
N PRO A 162 38.71 41.73 33.32
CA PRO A 162 38.00 42.70 34.22
C PRO A 162 39.03 43.74 34.84
N PRO A 163 38.92 44.34 36.07
CA PRO A 163 37.85 44.45 37.10
C PRO A 163 37.55 45.90 37.59
N ALA A 164 36.91 46.05 38.76
CA ALA A 164 36.41 47.31 39.37
C ALA A 164 37.35 47.94 40.45
N PRO A 165 36.96 49.08 41.05
CA PRO A 165 36.95 49.14 42.54
C PRO A 165 35.77 49.92 43.20
N HIS A 166 35.59 49.67 44.50
CA HIS A 166 34.90 50.47 45.55
C HIS A 166 35.99 51.19 46.43
N PRO A 167 35.74 52.02 47.48
CA PRO A 167 34.55 52.14 48.36
C PRO A 167 34.19 53.57 48.88
N SER A 168 33.21 53.67 49.80
CA SER A 168 33.21 54.57 50.99
C SER A 168 32.00 54.31 51.92
N THR A 169 32.00 54.85 53.15
CA THR A 169 31.08 54.53 54.27
C THR A 169 30.87 55.73 55.21
N LEU A 170 29.69 55.83 55.86
CA LEU A 170 29.32 56.48 57.16
C LEU A 170 27.78 56.20 57.36
N GLN A 171 27.22 55.83 58.53
CA GLN A 171 26.89 56.60 59.75
C GLN A 171 26.09 57.91 59.47
N ASN A 172 25.05 58.34 60.20
CA ASN A 172 24.30 57.89 61.41
C ASN A 172 22.92 58.66 61.41
N SER A 173 21.91 58.48 62.29
CA SER A 173 21.47 57.52 63.34
C SER A 173 19.97 57.80 63.67
N ASP A 174 19.35 57.12 64.67
CA ASP A 174 18.53 57.74 65.78
C ASP A 174 17.47 56.82 66.44
N THR A 175 16.94 57.27 67.59
CA THR A 175 16.17 56.50 68.59
C THR A 175 14.69 56.92 68.72
N ALA A 176 13.84 56.01 69.21
CA ALA A 176 12.68 56.32 70.05
C ALA A 176 12.18 55.08 70.81
N ALA A 177 11.46 55.28 71.92
CA ALA A 177 11.08 54.23 72.87
C ALA A 177 9.59 53.82 72.84
N THR A 178 9.30 52.72 73.54
CA THR A 178 7.99 52.08 73.72
C THR A 178 6.90 52.96 74.35
N SER A 179 5.64 52.77 73.90
CA SER A 179 4.49 52.76 74.81
C SER A 179 3.41 51.77 74.35
N ARG A 180 2.63 51.22 75.28
CA ARG A 180 1.50 50.32 75.01
C ARG A 180 0.21 51.14 74.98
N PHE A 181 -0.75 50.81 74.10
CA PHE A 181 -2.16 50.58 74.45
C PHE A 181 -2.90 49.92 73.27
N ALA A 182 -4.05 49.29 73.51
CA ALA A 182 -4.69 48.40 72.55
C ALA A 182 -6.08 48.88 72.09
N ARG A 183 -6.38 48.74 70.77
CA ARG A 183 -7.73 48.50 70.24
C ARG A 183 -7.77 48.09 68.75
N ILE A 184 -8.24 46.87 68.51
CA ILE A 184 -9.10 46.35 67.42
C ILE A 184 -8.97 46.95 65.99
N GLY A 185 -8.57 46.08 65.04
CA GLY A 185 -8.96 46.13 63.61
C GLY A 185 -7.96 46.77 62.63
N PRO A 186 -8.06 46.50 61.30
CA PRO A 186 -8.98 45.58 60.60
C PRO A 186 -8.29 44.26 60.15
N MET A 187 -9.06 43.31 59.59
CA MET A 187 -8.49 42.15 58.90
C MET A 187 -7.90 42.55 57.54
N ALA A 188 -6.57 42.58 57.44
CA ALA A 188 -5.90 42.73 56.15
C ALA A 188 -6.08 41.46 55.30
N SER A 189 -6.79 41.59 54.17
CA SER A 189 -6.91 40.49 53.20
C SER A 189 -5.56 40.22 52.54
N THR A 190 -4.93 39.10 52.89
CA THR A 190 -3.76 38.57 52.20
C THR A 190 -4.17 38.03 50.84
N ALA A 191 -4.19 38.90 49.83
CA ALA A 191 -4.36 38.50 48.44
C ALA A 191 -3.36 37.38 48.10
N PRO A 192 -3.81 36.23 47.55
CA PRO A 192 -2.91 35.12 47.28
C PRO A 192 -1.78 35.53 46.32
N GLN A 193 -0.54 35.31 46.74
CA GLN A 193 0.61 35.31 45.82
C GLN A 193 0.32 34.32 44.70
N PRO A 194 0.48 34.69 43.42
CA PRO A 194 0.26 33.75 42.32
C PRO A 194 1.29 32.63 42.41
N GLU A 195 0.83 31.37 42.54
CA GLU A 195 1.75 30.22 42.62
C GLU A 195 2.73 30.24 41.42
N PRO A 196 4.03 29.97 41.64
CA PRO A 196 4.94 29.74 40.54
C PRO A 196 4.40 28.57 39.70
N PRO A 197 4.40 28.66 38.35
CA PRO A 197 3.69 27.73 37.49
C PRO A 197 4.13 26.28 37.78
N GLN A 198 3.20 25.50 38.33
CA GLN A 198 3.46 24.18 38.92
C GLN A 198 4.34 23.34 38.00
N GLN A 199 5.46 22.84 38.52
CA GLN A 199 6.45 22.12 37.71
C GLN A 199 5.82 20.87 37.08
N ALA A 200 5.49 20.96 35.78
CA ALA A 200 4.78 19.93 35.04
C ALA A 200 5.45 18.57 35.28
N SER A 201 4.71 17.66 35.92
CA SER A 201 5.31 16.53 36.62
C SER A 201 6.12 15.63 35.68
N ARG A 202 7.29 15.19 36.15
CA ARG A 202 8.26 14.44 35.31
C ARG A 202 7.76 13.06 34.86
N ILE A 203 6.56 12.65 35.27
CA ILE A 203 5.96 11.32 35.11
C ILE A 203 4.75 11.41 34.19
N VAL A 204 4.62 10.51 33.21
CA VAL A 204 3.44 10.44 32.33
C VAL A 204 2.31 9.73 33.07
N GLY A 205 1.31 10.51 33.52
CA GLY A 205 0.18 9.99 34.32
C GLY A 205 -0.71 9.00 33.56
N ARG A 206 -1.38 8.11 34.32
CA ARG A 206 -2.19 6.97 33.82
C ARG A 206 -3.17 7.33 32.68
N ARG A 207 -3.88 8.47 32.80
CA ARG A 207 -4.81 8.98 31.78
C ARG A 207 -4.15 9.10 30.39
N TRP A 208 -2.88 9.53 30.34
CA TRP A 208 -2.18 9.71 29.07
C TRP A 208 -1.70 8.39 28.47
N TRP A 209 -1.29 7.43 29.29
CA TRP A 209 -1.02 6.07 28.81
C TRP A 209 -2.27 5.42 28.20
N CYS A 210 -3.43 5.57 28.84
CA CYS A 210 -4.70 5.11 28.26
C CYS A 210 -5.00 5.78 26.90
N ILE A 211 -4.78 7.10 26.78
CA ILE A 211 -4.95 7.83 25.51
C ILE A 211 -4.00 7.29 24.43
N ALA A 212 -2.71 7.14 24.73
CA ALA A 212 -1.71 6.65 23.77
C ALA A 212 -1.96 5.20 23.33
N ILE A 213 -2.33 4.32 24.25
CA ILE A 213 -2.64 2.91 23.96
C ILE A 213 -3.90 2.80 23.10
N LEU A 214 -4.97 3.54 23.41
CA LEU A 214 -6.19 3.52 22.60
C LEU A 214 -5.99 4.17 21.22
N ALA A 215 -5.11 5.17 21.10
CA ALA A 215 -4.72 5.79 19.83
C ALA A 215 -3.98 4.83 18.86
N ALA A 216 -3.44 3.72 19.38
CA ALA A 216 -2.88 2.64 18.57
C ALA A 216 -3.88 1.48 18.40
N LEU A 217 -4.54 1.06 19.48
CA LEU A 217 -5.39 -0.12 19.51
C LEU A 217 -6.66 0.04 18.68
N LEU A 218 -7.39 1.16 18.78
CA LEU A 218 -8.67 1.31 18.07
C LEU A 218 -8.47 1.40 16.53
N PRO A 219 -7.50 2.14 15.99
CA PRO A 219 -7.17 2.05 14.57
C PRO A 219 -6.77 0.63 14.14
N TRP A 220 -5.96 -0.08 14.93
CA TRP A 220 -5.55 -1.45 14.61
C TRP A 220 -6.73 -2.43 14.53
N LEU A 221 -7.64 -2.42 15.51
CA LEU A 221 -8.82 -3.29 15.53
C LEU A 221 -9.75 -3.05 14.31
N SER A 222 -9.84 -1.81 13.81
CA SER A 222 -10.69 -1.47 12.65
C SER A 222 -10.07 -1.80 11.28
N GLN A 223 -8.80 -2.23 11.27
CA GLN A 223 -8.03 -2.56 10.07
C GLN A 223 -7.70 -4.07 10.03
N PRO A 224 -7.28 -4.62 8.87
CA PRO A 224 -6.75 -5.98 8.79
C PRO A 224 -5.59 -6.20 9.77
N PRO A 225 -5.47 -7.38 10.40
CA PRO A 225 -6.19 -8.62 10.09
C PRO A 225 -7.60 -8.74 10.68
N LEU A 226 -8.04 -7.86 11.58
CA LEU A 226 -9.34 -8.00 12.26
C LEU A 226 -10.49 -7.34 11.51
N GLY A 227 -10.25 -6.17 10.90
CA GLY A 227 -11.18 -5.51 9.99
C GLY A 227 -12.50 -5.04 10.63
N TRP A 228 -12.56 -4.86 11.96
CA TRP A 228 -13.79 -4.51 12.69
C TRP A 228 -14.21 -3.06 12.44
N TRP A 229 -14.76 -2.81 11.24
CA TRP A 229 -15.11 -1.50 10.72
C TRP A 229 -15.95 -0.60 11.67
N PRO A 230 -16.86 -1.09 12.55
CA PRO A 230 -17.60 -0.20 13.45
C PRO A 230 -16.69 0.58 14.42
N ILE A 231 -15.50 0.05 14.73
CA ILE A 231 -14.53 0.73 15.61
C ILE A 231 -13.96 1.99 14.95
N ALA A 232 -13.97 2.12 13.62
CA ALA A 232 -13.52 3.34 12.93
C ALA A 232 -14.29 4.60 13.37
N PHE A 233 -15.55 4.47 13.78
CA PHE A 233 -16.38 5.56 14.30
C PHE A 233 -15.92 6.08 15.68
N ILE A 234 -15.06 5.33 16.40
CA ILE A 234 -14.44 5.73 17.67
C ILE A 234 -12.90 5.77 17.64
N ALA A 235 -12.27 5.34 16.55
CA ALA A 235 -10.82 5.14 16.46
C ALA A 235 -9.98 6.42 16.57
N ALA A 236 -10.52 7.57 16.15
CA ALA A 236 -9.84 8.86 16.27
C ALA A 236 -10.08 9.56 17.62
N ILE A 237 -11.08 9.16 18.41
CA ILE A 237 -11.43 9.78 19.71
C ILE A 237 -10.22 9.95 20.65
N PRO A 238 -9.28 9.00 20.80
CA PRO A 238 -8.09 9.18 21.65
C PRO A 238 -7.16 10.29 21.15
N ILE A 239 -6.99 10.44 19.83
CA ILE A 239 -6.15 11.46 19.19
C ILE A 239 -6.85 12.83 19.26
N LEU A 240 -8.18 12.88 19.12
CA LEU A 240 -8.97 14.09 19.35
C LEU A 240 -8.88 14.54 20.82
N LEU A 241 -8.98 13.61 21.78
CA LEU A 241 -8.75 13.89 23.21
C LEU A 241 -7.33 14.43 23.46
N ALA A 242 -6.29 13.80 22.87
CA ALA A 242 -4.91 14.28 22.95
C ALA A 242 -4.75 15.73 22.43
N SER A 243 -5.56 16.13 21.47
CA SER A 243 -5.58 17.48 20.86
C SER A 243 -6.24 18.55 21.75
N THR A 244 -7.03 18.14 22.76
CA THR A 244 -7.67 19.07 23.71
C THR A 244 -6.78 19.55 24.85
N GLU A 245 -5.60 18.94 25.05
CA GLU A 245 -4.72 19.32 26.16
C GLU A 245 -4.08 20.71 25.95
N PRO A 246 -4.17 21.64 26.94
CA PRO A 246 -3.70 23.02 26.77
C PRO A 246 -2.23 23.16 26.36
N ALA A 247 -1.34 22.27 26.84
CA ALA A 247 0.05 22.16 26.38
C ALA A 247 0.64 20.77 26.72
N PRO A 248 0.48 19.74 25.87
CA PRO A 248 1.02 18.41 26.16
C PRO A 248 2.55 18.43 26.26
N HIS A 249 3.07 17.84 27.35
CA HIS A 249 4.49 17.83 27.68
C HIS A 249 5.29 16.96 26.69
N ARG A 250 6.60 17.25 26.50
CA ARG A 250 7.48 16.49 25.58
C ARG A 250 7.45 14.98 25.82
N LYS A 251 7.40 14.53 27.09
CA LYS A 251 7.27 13.09 27.42
C LYS A 251 5.92 12.50 27.02
N GLN A 252 4.83 13.25 27.11
CA GLN A 252 3.50 12.81 26.67
C GLN A 252 3.46 12.63 25.15
N MET A 253 4.02 13.59 24.39
CA MET A 253 4.16 13.49 22.94
C MET A 253 5.07 12.33 22.51
N LEU A 254 6.17 12.09 23.24
CA LEU A 254 7.06 10.95 22.98
C LEU A 254 6.39 9.59 23.24
N VAL A 255 5.58 9.46 24.30
CA VAL A 255 4.79 8.25 24.55
C VAL A 255 3.76 8.03 23.44
N LEU A 256 3.03 9.07 23.02
CA LEU A 256 2.09 8.98 21.89
C LEU A 256 2.80 8.55 20.60
N TYR A 257 3.93 9.18 20.28
CA TYR A 257 4.77 8.80 19.13
C TYR A 257 5.19 7.32 19.18
N ALA A 258 5.73 6.86 20.31
CA ALA A 258 6.21 5.49 20.45
C ALA A 258 5.08 4.46 20.32
N THR A 259 3.90 4.72 20.89
CA THR A 259 2.76 3.81 20.80
C THR A 259 2.12 3.80 19.40
N VAL A 260 2.08 4.96 18.72
CA VAL A 260 1.63 5.04 17.31
C VAL A 260 2.66 4.39 16.35
N ALA A 261 3.96 4.48 16.64
CA ALA A 261 5.00 3.76 15.89
C ALA A 261 4.88 2.24 16.06
N ALA A 262 4.56 1.76 17.27
CA ALA A 262 4.26 0.35 17.49
C ALA A 262 3.01 -0.12 16.71
N TYR A 263 1.97 0.71 16.60
CA TYR A 263 0.83 0.46 15.72
C TYR A 263 1.24 0.32 14.24
N TRP A 264 2.01 1.27 13.70
CA TRP A 264 2.46 1.20 12.32
C TRP A 264 3.37 0.00 12.04
N ALA A 265 4.26 -0.34 12.98
CA ALA A 265 5.09 -1.54 12.88
C ALA A 265 4.21 -2.80 12.82
N LEU A 266 3.29 -2.98 13.78
CA LEU A 266 2.38 -4.13 13.83
C LEU A 266 1.47 -4.23 12.59
N THR A 267 1.03 -3.10 12.05
CA THR A 267 0.14 -3.05 10.87
C THR A 267 0.89 -3.42 9.58
N LEU A 268 2.09 -2.86 9.38
CA LEU A 268 2.94 -3.07 8.20
C LEU A 268 3.93 -4.24 8.38
N GLN A 269 3.65 -5.14 9.32
CA GLN A 269 4.56 -6.22 9.75
C GLN A 269 5.00 -7.15 8.60
N GLY A 270 4.18 -7.30 7.56
CA GLY A 270 4.49 -8.07 6.34
C GLY A 270 5.73 -7.58 5.58
N LEU A 271 6.09 -6.30 5.67
CA LEU A 271 7.22 -5.72 4.93
C LEU A 271 8.58 -6.37 5.24
N ARG A 272 8.72 -7.07 6.39
CA ARG A 272 9.94 -7.81 6.73
C ARG A 272 10.17 -9.05 5.86
N HIS A 273 9.12 -9.63 5.27
CA HIS A 273 9.19 -10.94 4.62
C HIS A 273 9.94 -10.88 3.29
N ALA A 274 9.87 -9.75 2.58
CA ALA A 274 10.53 -9.57 1.30
C ALA A 274 12.04 -9.84 1.38
N HIS A 275 12.75 -9.23 2.34
CA HIS A 275 14.20 -9.38 2.48
C HIS A 275 14.69 -9.08 3.91
N PRO A 276 15.71 -9.76 4.47
CA PRO A 276 16.24 -9.47 5.80
C PRO A 276 16.69 -8.02 6.04
N ALA A 277 17.09 -7.28 4.99
CA ALA A 277 17.41 -5.85 5.11
C ALA A 277 16.16 -4.97 5.41
N MET A 278 14.95 -5.45 5.08
CA MET A 278 13.72 -4.68 5.25
C MET A 278 13.31 -4.49 6.71
N TYR A 279 13.86 -5.24 7.67
CA TYR A 279 13.57 -5.04 9.10
C TYR A 279 13.89 -3.61 9.55
N LEU A 280 15.02 -3.03 9.09
CA LEU A 280 15.37 -1.64 9.39
C LEU A 280 14.45 -0.66 8.67
N CYS A 281 14.17 -0.92 7.38
CA CYS A 281 13.35 -0.05 6.54
C CYS A 281 11.89 0.02 7.03
N TRP A 282 11.31 -1.12 7.45
CA TRP A 282 9.98 -1.24 8.04
C TRP A 282 9.86 -0.48 9.37
N LEU A 283 10.83 -0.62 10.28
CA LEU A 283 10.83 0.11 11.56
C LEU A 283 11.04 1.62 11.35
N ALA A 284 11.89 2.02 10.40
CA ALA A 284 12.06 3.42 10.01
C ALA A 284 10.78 4.01 9.40
N LEU A 285 10.11 3.26 8.51
CA LEU A 285 8.82 3.63 7.92
C LEU A 285 7.73 3.77 9.00
N ALA A 286 7.68 2.86 9.97
CA ALA A 286 6.73 2.94 11.09
C ALA A 286 6.96 4.18 11.96
N GLY A 287 8.22 4.55 12.22
CA GLY A 287 8.57 5.82 12.87
C GLY A 287 8.16 7.05 12.07
N TYR A 288 8.45 7.07 10.76
CA TYR A 288 8.04 8.13 9.84
C TYR A 288 6.51 8.32 9.83
N LEU A 289 5.74 7.24 9.70
CA LEU A 289 4.28 7.30 9.66
C LEU A 289 3.67 7.72 11.02
N ALA A 290 4.35 7.46 12.13
CA ALA A 290 3.95 7.92 13.46
C ALA A 290 4.12 9.43 13.70
N VAL A 291 4.91 10.13 12.87
CA VAL A 291 5.02 11.60 12.92
C VAL A 291 3.68 12.26 12.60
N TYR A 292 2.89 11.70 11.67
CA TYR A 292 1.67 12.32 11.16
C TYR A 292 0.59 12.53 12.25
N PRO A 293 0.17 11.53 13.04
CA PRO A 293 -0.78 11.74 14.14
C PRO A 293 -0.28 12.69 15.24
N VAL A 294 1.03 12.73 15.49
CA VAL A 294 1.63 13.65 16.47
C VAL A 294 1.58 15.10 15.96
N LEU A 295 1.85 15.32 14.67
CA LEU A 295 1.65 16.62 14.03
C LEU A 295 0.18 17.03 14.02
N PHE A 296 -0.76 16.10 13.80
CA PHE A 296 -2.20 16.38 13.89
C PHE A 296 -2.61 16.86 15.28
N VAL A 297 -2.15 16.22 16.37
CA VAL A 297 -2.40 16.68 17.74
C VAL A 297 -1.89 18.12 17.97
N VAL A 298 -0.72 18.44 17.42
CA VAL A 298 -0.14 19.80 17.50
C VAL A 298 -0.92 20.81 16.66
N ALA A 299 -1.32 20.46 15.43
CA ALA A 299 -2.05 21.33 14.51
C ALA A 299 -3.48 21.61 15.00
N LEU A 300 -4.26 20.55 15.28
CA LEU A 300 -5.63 20.66 15.77
C LEU A 300 -5.66 21.41 17.10
N GLY A 301 -4.80 21.06 18.06
CA GLY A 301 -4.73 21.81 19.32
C GLY A 301 -4.42 23.30 19.11
N ARG A 302 -3.60 23.70 18.12
CA ARG A 302 -3.34 25.12 17.83
C ARG A 302 -4.56 25.83 17.27
N ILE A 303 -5.31 25.19 16.37
CA ILE A 303 -6.57 25.68 15.82
C ILE A 303 -7.68 25.80 16.89
N LEU A 304 -7.83 24.80 17.76
CA LEU A 304 -8.80 24.84 18.87
C LEU A 304 -8.54 26.01 19.83
N ARG A 305 -7.27 26.35 20.09
CA ARG A 305 -6.87 27.54 20.89
C ARG A 305 -7.12 28.88 20.18
N GLN A 306 -7.64 28.89 18.96
CA GLN A 306 -8.15 30.07 18.25
C GLN A 306 -9.69 30.16 18.29
N GLY A 307 -10.38 29.27 19.01
CA GLY A 307 -11.84 29.24 19.12
C GLY A 307 -12.57 28.54 17.96
N ILE A 308 -11.83 28.01 16.97
CA ILE A 308 -12.42 27.32 15.81
C ILE A 308 -13.01 25.97 16.27
N PRO A 309 -14.30 25.67 15.99
CA PRO A 309 -14.95 24.43 16.46
C PRO A 309 -14.28 23.15 15.95
N MET A 310 -14.16 22.15 16.83
CA MET A 310 -13.52 20.86 16.51
C MET A 310 -14.18 20.14 15.31
N ILE A 311 -15.50 20.26 15.15
CA ILE A 311 -16.24 19.64 14.03
C ILE A 311 -15.87 20.22 12.66
N VAL A 312 -15.40 21.47 12.61
CA VAL A 312 -14.85 22.09 11.39
C VAL A 312 -13.37 21.73 11.24
N ALA A 313 -12.59 21.91 12.32
CA ALA A 313 -11.14 21.78 12.27
C ALA A 313 -10.66 20.34 12.05
N ALA A 314 -11.19 19.36 12.79
CA ALA A 314 -10.60 18.02 12.81
C ALA A 314 -10.76 17.24 11.50
N PRO A 315 -11.93 17.21 10.81
CA PRO A 315 -12.05 16.53 9.52
C PRO A 315 -11.14 17.12 8.44
N ILE A 316 -11.06 18.45 8.35
CA ILE A 316 -10.19 19.18 7.42
C ILE A 316 -8.71 18.84 7.70
N LEU A 317 -8.27 18.95 8.95
CA LEU A 317 -6.88 18.68 9.32
C LEU A 317 -6.51 17.20 9.16
N TRP A 318 -7.45 16.27 9.30
CA TRP A 318 -7.20 14.84 9.11
C TRP A 318 -7.03 14.50 7.63
N VAL A 319 -7.93 15.01 6.76
CA VAL A 319 -7.76 14.90 5.31
C VAL A 319 -6.46 15.56 4.85
N GLY A 320 -6.10 16.71 5.42
CA GLY A 320 -4.83 17.37 5.14
C GLY A 320 -3.60 16.55 5.54
N MET A 321 -3.66 15.89 6.70
CA MET A 321 -2.64 14.94 7.16
C MET A 321 -2.51 13.72 6.23
N GLU A 322 -3.63 13.09 5.87
CA GLU A 322 -3.65 11.92 4.98
C GLU A 322 -3.20 12.27 3.56
N CYS A 323 -3.58 13.45 3.05
CA CYS A 323 -3.13 13.94 1.75
C CYS A 323 -1.62 14.24 1.76
N LEU A 324 -1.10 14.91 2.80
CA LEU A 324 0.34 15.15 2.93
C LEU A 324 1.14 13.83 2.95
N ARG A 325 0.64 12.81 3.65
CA ARG A 325 1.19 11.44 3.69
C ARG A 325 1.15 10.72 2.33
N ASN A 326 0.25 11.13 1.43
CA ASN A 326 0.12 10.60 0.07
C ASN A 326 1.05 11.29 -0.96
N TYR A 327 1.80 12.32 -0.55
CA TYR A 327 2.74 13.05 -1.41
C TYR A 327 4.19 13.10 -0.88
N LEU A 328 4.41 13.19 0.43
CA LEU A 328 5.77 13.25 0.98
C LEU A 328 6.50 11.91 0.86
N LEU A 329 7.76 11.99 0.42
CA LEU A 329 8.63 10.83 0.13
C LEU A 329 7.93 9.83 -0.80
N THR A 330 7.48 10.31 -1.96
CA THR A 330 6.58 9.64 -2.92
C THR A 330 5.19 9.27 -2.41
N GLY A 331 5.01 9.03 -1.11
CA GLY A 331 3.72 8.89 -0.45
C GLY A 331 3.12 7.48 -0.48
N ILE A 332 2.14 7.25 0.39
CA ILE A 332 1.45 5.97 0.53
C ILE A 332 -0.03 6.20 0.93
N SER A 333 -0.97 5.71 0.12
CA SER A 333 -2.41 5.80 0.47
C SER A 333 -2.85 4.72 1.45
N ALA A 334 -2.22 3.54 1.41
CA ALA A 334 -2.57 2.41 2.28
C ALA A 334 -2.78 2.82 3.74
N VAL A 335 -3.79 2.22 4.39
CA VAL A 335 -4.15 2.45 5.80
C VAL A 335 -4.65 3.88 6.14
N MET A 336 -5.19 4.66 5.18
CA MET A 336 -6.08 5.78 5.56
C MET A 336 -7.31 5.28 6.34
N LEU A 337 -7.90 6.15 7.16
CA LEU A 337 -9.11 5.85 7.94
C LEU A 337 -10.29 5.42 7.03
N GLY A 338 -10.46 6.05 5.86
CA GLY A 338 -11.49 5.70 4.88
C GLY A 338 -11.48 4.23 4.43
N HIS A 339 -10.30 3.59 4.34
CA HIS A 339 -10.18 2.17 3.96
C HIS A 339 -10.80 1.20 4.98
N THR A 340 -11.11 1.65 6.20
CA THR A 340 -11.85 0.82 7.18
C THR A 340 -13.26 0.47 6.68
N MET A 341 -13.84 1.26 5.76
CA MET A 341 -15.18 1.07 5.21
C MET A 341 -15.20 0.27 3.90
N ALA A 342 -14.08 -0.25 3.40
CA ALA A 342 -14.01 -0.94 2.11
C ALA A 342 -15.04 -2.08 1.98
N ASP A 343 -15.28 -2.82 3.07
CA ASP A 343 -16.24 -3.92 3.14
C ASP A 343 -17.69 -3.44 3.42
N VAL A 344 -17.93 -2.13 3.35
CA VAL A 344 -19.23 -1.47 3.56
C VAL A 344 -19.56 -0.61 2.32
N PRO A 345 -19.97 -1.22 1.18
CA PRO A 345 -20.11 -0.53 -0.10
C PRO A 345 -20.94 0.76 -0.03
N ILE A 346 -22.00 0.81 0.78
CA ILE A 346 -22.86 2.01 0.93
C ILE A 346 -22.10 3.22 1.51
N MET A 347 -21.10 3.02 2.37
CA MET A 347 -20.31 4.10 2.97
C MET A 347 -19.24 4.64 2.03
N ILE A 348 -18.62 3.78 1.20
CA ILE A 348 -17.51 4.19 0.34
C ILE A 348 -17.93 4.91 -0.94
N GLN A 349 -19.21 4.93 -1.30
CA GLN A 349 -19.66 5.54 -2.57
C GLN A 349 -19.24 6.99 -2.76
N ILE A 350 -19.08 7.76 -1.68
CA ILE A 350 -18.58 9.15 -1.70
C ILE A 350 -17.10 9.27 -2.10
N ALA A 351 -16.38 8.16 -2.30
CA ALA A 351 -15.04 8.19 -2.87
C ALA A 351 -15.04 8.70 -4.32
N ASP A 352 -16.16 8.62 -5.06
CA ASP A 352 -16.29 9.30 -6.35
C ASP A 352 -16.40 10.84 -6.23
N LEU A 353 -16.63 11.38 -5.02
CA LEU A 353 -16.64 12.81 -4.75
C LEU A 353 -15.24 13.37 -4.43
N GLY A 354 -14.38 12.58 -3.79
CA GLY A 354 -13.10 13.08 -3.27
C GLY A 354 -12.08 12.01 -2.86
N GLY A 355 -12.13 10.80 -3.43
CA GLY A 355 -11.26 9.69 -3.06
C GLY A 355 -11.49 9.18 -1.63
N SER A 356 -10.54 8.40 -1.12
CA SER A 356 -10.58 7.84 0.24
C SER A 356 -10.73 8.92 1.33
N TYR A 357 -10.21 10.12 1.05
CA TYR A 357 -10.34 11.30 1.92
C TYR A 357 -11.79 11.67 2.26
N ALA A 358 -12.74 11.50 1.34
CA ALA A 358 -14.14 11.83 1.57
C ALA A 358 -14.74 10.93 2.67
N VAL A 359 -14.37 9.64 2.66
CA VAL A 359 -14.78 8.67 3.68
C VAL A 359 -14.10 8.96 5.03
N SER A 360 -12.80 9.27 5.02
CA SER A 360 -12.08 9.72 6.22
C SER A 360 -12.71 10.97 6.85
N PHE A 361 -13.12 11.96 6.05
CA PHE A 361 -13.73 13.20 6.53
C PHE A 361 -15.01 12.93 7.34
N VAL A 362 -15.92 12.11 6.80
CA VAL A 362 -17.19 11.75 7.45
C VAL A 362 -16.93 10.94 8.73
N LEU A 363 -16.00 9.97 8.69
CA LEU A 363 -15.62 9.20 9.88
C LEU A 363 -15.07 10.10 11.00
N VAL A 364 -14.21 11.07 10.69
CA VAL A 364 -13.68 12.02 11.70
C VAL A 364 -14.79 12.92 12.24
N ALA A 365 -15.73 13.38 11.40
CA ALA A 365 -16.89 14.14 11.87
C ALA A 365 -17.74 13.34 12.87
N CYS A 366 -17.99 12.05 12.60
CA CYS A 366 -18.66 11.14 13.55
C CYS A 366 -17.86 10.93 14.84
N ASN A 367 -16.53 10.77 14.77
CA ASN A 367 -15.67 10.67 15.96
C ASN A 367 -15.76 11.94 16.84
N VAL A 368 -15.79 13.14 16.23
CA VAL A 368 -15.98 14.41 16.96
C VAL A 368 -17.37 14.50 17.59
N ALA A 369 -18.42 14.12 16.88
CA ALA A 369 -19.78 14.10 17.42
C ALA A 369 -19.90 13.18 18.64
N LEU A 370 -19.36 11.97 18.58
CA LEU A 370 -19.37 11.02 19.71
C LEU A 370 -18.54 11.52 20.89
N LEU A 371 -17.35 12.09 20.65
CA LEU A 371 -16.51 12.69 21.70
C LEU A 371 -17.22 13.86 22.39
N THR A 372 -17.77 14.80 21.63
CA THR A 372 -18.42 16.01 22.18
C THR A 372 -19.74 15.68 22.89
N ALA A 373 -20.53 14.74 22.38
CA ALA A 373 -21.70 14.21 23.07
C ALA A 373 -21.32 13.52 24.40
N TRP A 374 -20.29 12.67 24.41
CA TRP A 374 -19.79 12.03 25.62
C TRP A 374 -19.29 13.05 26.66
N GLN A 375 -18.54 14.07 26.23
CA GLN A 375 -18.10 15.16 27.10
C GLN A 375 -19.29 15.93 27.71
N ALA A 376 -20.33 16.22 26.92
CA ALA A 376 -21.53 16.92 27.40
C ALA A 376 -22.38 16.08 28.37
N VAL A 377 -22.44 14.76 28.19
CA VAL A 377 -23.08 13.85 29.15
C VAL A 377 -22.27 13.76 30.46
N MET A 378 -20.94 13.71 30.36
CA MET A 378 -20.07 13.62 31.54
C MET A 378 -19.95 14.94 32.31
N SER A 379 -20.05 16.10 31.64
CA SER A 379 -20.10 17.40 32.33
C SER A 379 -21.40 17.56 33.11
N ARG A 380 -22.55 17.14 32.56
CA ARG A 380 -23.85 17.10 33.27
C ARG A 380 -23.88 16.13 34.47
N ARG A 381 -22.95 15.17 34.53
CA ARG A 381 -22.80 14.21 35.64
C ARG A 381 -21.78 14.63 36.70
N ARG A 382 -21.02 15.70 36.48
CA ARG A 382 -20.16 16.29 37.51
C ARG A 382 -20.97 17.25 38.36
N SER A 383 -20.88 17.12 39.67
CA SER A 383 -21.40 18.12 40.61
C SER A 383 -20.72 19.48 40.38
N SER A 384 -21.44 20.56 40.69
CA SER A 384 -21.05 21.97 40.49
C SER A 384 -19.74 22.38 41.20
N SER A 385 -19.18 21.52 42.03
CA SER A 385 -17.92 21.71 42.78
C SER A 385 -16.64 21.40 41.99
N ALA A 386 -16.74 20.86 40.76
CA ALA A 386 -15.59 20.55 39.93
C ALA A 386 -15.18 21.74 39.05
N GLU A 387 -13.88 22.00 38.91
CA GLU A 387 -13.38 23.10 38.06
C GLU A 387 -13.94 23.05 36.62
N PRO A 388 -14.28 24.20 36.03
CA PRO A 388 -14.73 24.28 34.65
C PRO A 388 -13.61 23.81 33.70
N LEU A 389 -14.00 23.15 32.61
CA LEU A 389 -13.05 22.75 31.58
C LEU A 389 -12.38 24.00 30.97
N PRO A 390 -11.04 24.01 30.76
CA PRO A 390 -10.27 25.23 30.51
C PRO A 390 -10.51 25.88 29.13
N HIS A 391 -11.42 25.34 28.33
CA HIS A 391 -11.77 25.78 26.98
C HIS A 391 -13.30 25.78 26.83
N PRO A 392 -13.91 26.70 26.05
CA PRO A 392 -15.35 26.75 25.86
C PRO A 392 -15.89 25.39 25.38
N MET A 393 -16.95 24.92 26.03
CA MET A 393 -17.53 23.60 25.78
C MET A 393 -17.82 23.41 24.28
N PRO A 394 -17.24 22.39 23.61
CA PRO A 394 -17.42 22.22 22.17
C PRO A 394 -18.88 21.92 21.89
N HIS A 395 -19.55 22.80 21.13
CA HIS A 395 -21.00 22.75 20.87
C HIS A 395 -21.46 21.33 20.48
N PRO A 396 -22.11 20.58 21.39
CA PRO A 396 -22.34 19.15 21.17
C PRO A 396 -23.50 18.95 20.21
N VAL A 397 -24.53 19.81 20.30
CA VAL A 397 -25.66 19.87 19.35
C VAL A 397 -25.14 20.11 17.94
N LEU A 398 -24.36 21.18 17.71
CA LEU A 398 -23.78 21.48 16.39
C LEU A 398 -22.94 20.29 15.86
N SER A 399 -22.09 19.71 16.71
CA SER A 399 -21.22 18.60 16.31
C SER A 399 -22.00 17.35 15.91
N VAL A 400 -23.02 16.99 16.70
CA VAL A 400 -23.92 15.86 16.41
C VAL A 400 -24.79 16.13 15.19
N THR A 401 -25.39 17.32 15.06
CA THR A 401 -26.21 17.70 13.90
C THR A 401 -25.41 17.68 12.60
N VAL A 402 -24.20 18.26 12.57
CA VAL A 402 -23.35 18.25 11.37
C VAL A 402 -22.92 16.82 11.00
N ALA A 403 -22.48 16.01 11.97
CA ALA A 403 -22.11 14.62 11.70
C ALA A 403 -23.30 13.76 11.27
N ALA A 404 -24.49 13.97 11.85
CA ALA A 404 -25.71 13.28 11.44
C ALA A 404 -26.11 13.65 9.99
N ILE A 405 -26.07 14.94 9.63
CA ILE A 405 -26.32 15.40 8.25
C ILE A 405 -25.31 14.76 7.28
N LEU A 406 -24.01 14.80 7.59
CA LEU A 406 -22.96 14.21 6.76
C LEU A 406 -23.13 12.69 6.59
N LEU A 407 -23.43 11.96 7.68
CA LEU A 407 -23.63 10.51 7.64
C LEU A 407 -24.93 10.13 6.90
N SER A 408 -26.04 10.84 7.14
CA SER A 408 -27.28 10.64 6.40
C SER A 408 -27.12 10.95 4.92
N ALA A 409 -26.45 12.04 4.56
CA ALA A 409 -26.14 12.37 3.16
C ALA A 409 -25.25 11.28 2.52
N THR A 410 -24.24 10.77 3.24
CA THR A 410 -23.38 9.66 2.78
C THR A 410 -24.19 8.39 2.51
N LEU A 411 -25.08 7.99 3.43
CA LEU A 411 -25.90 6.79 3.28
C LEU A 411 -26.97 6.94 2.18
N LEU A 412 -27.57 8.12 2.04
CA LEU A 412 -28.54 8.43 0.97
C LEU A 412 -27.86 8.46 -0.41
N TYR A 413 -26.72 9.15 -0.53
CA TYR A 413 -25.91 9.16 -1.75
C TYR A 413 -25.39 7.76 -2.09
N GLY A 414 -24.97 7.00 -1.07
CA GLY A 414 -24.54 5.62 -1.21
C GLY A 414 -25.65 4.72 -1.75
N ARG A 415 -26.85 4.80 -1.18
CA ARG A 415 -28.03 4.08 -1.68
C ARG A 415 -28.37 4.48 -3.12
N PHE A 416 -28.40 5.78 -3.41
CA PHE A 416 -28.66 6.32 -4.76
C PHE A 416 -27.65 5.79 -5.79
N ARG A 417 -26.34 5.85 -5.48
CA ARG A 417 -25.29 5.32 -6.36
C ARG A 417 -25.38 3.81 -6.54
N LEU A 418 -25.61 3.04 -5.48
CA LEU A 418 -25.74 1.57 -5.55
C LEU A 418 -27.01 1.09 -6.29
N GLN A 419 -27.97 1.98 -6.55
CA GLN A 419 -29.18 1.71 -7.34
C GLN A 419 -29.07 2.11 -8.82
N GLN A 420 -27.99 2.79 -9.22
CA GLN A 420 -27.78 3.18 -10.63
C GLN A 420 -27.34 1.96 -11.47
N PRO A 421 -27.92 1.74 -12.67
CA PRO A 421 -27.53 0.63 -13.53
C PRO A 421 -26.10 0.80 -14.07
N THR A 422 -25.54 -0.32 -14.50
CA THR A 422 -24.27 -0.45 -15.23
C THR A 422 -24.49 -1.39 -16.40
N ASP A 423 -23.84 -1.15 -17.53
CA ASP A 423 -24.06 -1.93 -18.74
C ASP A 423 -23.24 -3.24 -18.69
N PRO A 424 -23.68 -4.35 -19.30
CA PRO A 424 -22.83 -5.54 -19.43
C PRO A 424 -21.70 -5.28 -20.44
N SER A 425 -20.46 -5.69 -20.12
CA SER A 425 -19.42 -5.93 -21.13
C SER A 425 -19.74 -7.23 -21.90
N THR A 426 -19.26 -7.34 -23.13
CA THR A 426 -19.14 -8.64 -23.80
C THR A 426 -17.72 -9.21 -23.69
N THR A 427 -16.69 -8.35 -23.61
CA THR A 427 -15.33 -8.78 -23.27
C THR A 427 -15.29 -9.52 -21.93
N THR A 428 -14.69 -10.71 -21.91
CA THR A 428 -14.42 -11.52 -20.71
C THR A 428 -12.92 -11.81 -20.56
N LEU A 429 -12.39 -11.71 -19.34
CA LEU A 429 -10.96 -11.88 -19.04
C LEU A 429 -10.73 -13.01 -18.02
N ALA A 430 -9.74 -13.87 -18.28
CA ALA A 430 -9.23 -14.84 -17.30
C ALA A 430 -8.10 -14.22 -16.47
N LEU A 431 -8.31 -14.04 -15.17
CA LEU A 431 -7.30 -13.53 -14.24
C LEU A 431 -6.58 -14.72 -13.61
N ILE A 432 -5.33 -14.96 -13.98
CA ILE A 432 -4.57 -16.14 -13.52
C ILE A 432 -3.85 -15.81 -12.21
N GLY A 433 -4.13 -16.58 -11.15
CA GLY A 433 -3.51 -16.42 -9.83
C GLY A 433 -2.84 -17.69 -9.36
N ARG A 434 -1.67 -17.56 -8.72
CA ARG A 434 -0.96 -18.67 -8.07
C ARG A 434 -0.39 -18.24 -6.73
N ASN A 435 -0.08 -19.22 -5.88
CA ASN A 435 0.70 -19.02 -4.66
C ASN A 435 2.14 -19.49 -4.87
N GLU A 436 2.86 -18.85 -5.80
CA GLU A 436 4.28 -19.16 -6.00
C GLU A 436 5.14 -18.30 -5.07
N ARG A 437 6.02 -18.95 -4.32
CA ARG A 437 6.98 -18.30 -3.44
C ARG A 437 7.91 -17.39 -4.25
N VAL A 438 8.03 -16.14 -3.82
CA VAL A 438 8.93 -15.15 -4.43
C VAL A 438 10.32 -15.29 -3.82
N GLU A 439 11.34 -15.29 -4.67
CA GLU A 439 12.74 -15.45 -4.26
C GLU A 439 13.60 -14.32 -4.84
N TYR A 440 14.60 -13.85 -4.09
CA TYR A 440 15.48 -12.75 -4.50
C TYR A 440 16.58 -13.18 -5.49
N GLY A 441 16.80 -14.49 -5.65
CA GLY A 441 17.75 -15.03 -6.61
C GLY A 441 17.14 -15.13 -7.99
N GLN A 442 17.81 -14.56 -9.00
CA GLN A 442 17.50 -14.84 -10.40
C GLN A 442 18.02 -16.23 -10.76
N ASP A 443 17.23 -17.26 -10.46
CA ASP A 443 17.44 -18.62 -10.95
C ASP A 443 16.71 -18.78 -12.30
N PRO A 444 17.43 -18.93 -13.43
CA PRO A 444 16.81 -19.09 -14.74
C PRO A 444 15.92 -20.33 -14.86
N SER A 445 16.20 -21.39 -14.10
CA SER A 445 15.39 -22.62 -14.11
C SER A 445 14.05 -22.42 -13.41
N ARG A 446 14.03 -21.70 -12.27
CA ARG A 446 12.81 -21.32 -11.55
C ARG A 446 11.96 -20.32 -12.34
N GLU A 447 12.59 -19.36 -13.03
CA GLU A 447 11.87 -18.44 -13.93
C GLU A 447 11.14 -19.18 -15.07
N LEU A 448 11.74 -20.25 -15.62
CA LEU A 448 11.12 -21.08 -16.66
C LEU A 448 10.03 -22.01 -16.07
N GLU A 449 10.26 -22.60 -14.90
CA GLU A 449 9.24 -23.41 -14.20
C GLU A 449 7.97 -22.60 -13.91
N LEU A 450 8.12 -21.36 -13.45
CA LEU A 450 7.02 -20.42 -13.23
C LEU A 450 6.28 -20.11 -14.54
N PHE A 451 7.01 -19.81 -15.62
CA PHE A 451 6.43 -19.58 -16.93
C PHE A 451 5.60 -20.78 -17.43
N ASP A 452 6.11 -22.00 -17.27
CA ASP A 452 5.41 -23.24 -17.66
C ASP A 452 4.21 -23.55 -16.76
N ALA A 453 4.25 -23.14 -15.49
CA ALA A 453 3.13 -23.28 -14.56
C ALA A 453 1.99 -22.31 -14.91
N TYR A 454 2.28 -21.04 -15.15
CA TYR A 454 1.30 -20.05 -15.62
C TYR A 454 0.76 -20.37 -17.02
N THR A 455 1.60 -20.92 -17.92
CA THR A 455 1.18 -21.40 -19.25
C THR A 455 0.13 -22.53 -19.13
N ARG A 456 0.43 -23.60 -18.38
CA ARG A 456 -0.49 -24.74 -18.20
C ARG A 456 -1.83 -24.31 -17.60
N GLN A 457 -1.81 -23.43 -16.61
CA GLN A 457 -3.01 -22.92 -15.95
C GLN A 457 -3.83 -21.97 -16.83
N SER A 458 -3.18 -21.22 -17.74
CA SER A 458 -3.88 -20.43 -18.76
C SER A 458 -4.63 -21.33 -19.74
N ILE A 459 -3.99 -22.43 -20.16
CA ILE A 459 -4.61 -23.44 -21.03
C ILE A 459 -5.79 -24.11 -20.32
N GLU A 460 -5.66 -24.43 -19.04
CA GLU A 460 -6.75 -24.97 -18.21
C GLU A 460 -7.93 -23.99 -18.10
N ALA A 461 -7.68 -22.73 -17.78
CA ALA A 461 -8.71 -21.70 -17.67
C ALA A 461 -9.47 -21.47 -18.99
N VAL A 462 -8.76 -21.45 -20.13
CA VAL A 462 -9.38 -21.28 -21.46
C VAL A 462 -10.16 -22.53 -21.90
N ARG A 463 -9.70 -23.75 -21.56
CA ARG A 463 -10.39 -24.99 -21.94
C ARG A 463 -11.59 -25.34 -21.06
N ASN A 464 -11.55 -24.97 -19.78
CA ASN A 464 -12.61 -25.28 -18.82
C ASN A 464 -13.70 -24.18 -18.75
N SER A 465 -13.55 -23.09 -19.50
CA SER A 465 -14.54 -22.01 -19.54
C SER A 465 -15.69 -22.32 -20.50
N ASP A 466 -16.92 -22.23 -20.00
CA ASP A 466 -18.15 -22.30 -20.81
C ASP A 466 -18.34 -21.06 -21.70
N VAL A 467 -17.70 -19.93 -21.36
CA VAL A 467 -17.74 -18.66 -22.10
C VAL A 467 -16.45 -18.44 -22.91
N SER A 468 -16.56 -17.72 -24.03
CA SER A 468 -15.39 -17.25 -24.77
C SER A 468 -14.57 -16.28 -23.90
N ILE A 469 -13.26 -16.37 -24.00
CA ILE A 469 -12.32 -15.50 -23.27
C ILE A 469 -11.62 -14.61 -24.28
N ASP A 470 -11.63 -13.29 -24.04
CA ASP A 470 -11.03 -12.30 -24.92
C ASP A 470 -9.58 -11.98 -24.54
N ALA A 471 -9.22 -12.11 -23.26
CA ALA A 471 -7.84 -12.02 -22.82
C ALA A 471 -7.53 -12.87 -21.58
N VAL A 472 -6.28 -13.34 -21.48
CA VAL A 472 -5.70 -13.94 -20.26
C VAL A 472 -4.73 -12.94 -19.63
N VAL A 473 -4.88 -12.69 -18.34
CA VAL A 473 -4.07 -11.73 -17.57
C VAL A 473 -3.10 -12.49 -16.66
N TRP A 474 -1.80 -12.20 -16.75
CA TRP A 474 -0.77 -12.79 -15.88
C TRP A 474 -0.21 -11.78 -14.86
N PRO A 475 0.15 -12.22 -13.64
CA PRO A 475 0.70 -11.35 -12.60
C PRO A 475 2.08 -10.73 -12.94
N GLU A 476 2.53 -9.79 -12.09
CA GLU A 476 3.76 -9.01 -12.30
C GLU A 476 4.99 -9.90 -12.54
N SER A 477 5.74 -9.59 -13.61
CA SER A 477 6.94 -10.28 -14.09
C SER A 477 6.82 -11.76 -14.51
N MET A 478 5.68 -12.44 -14.33
CA MET A 478 5.54 -13.89 -14.53
C MET A 478 5.76 -14.38 -15.97
N PHE A 479 5.57 -13.52 -16.98
CA PHE A 479 5.84 -13.87 -18.40
C PHE A 479 7.29 -13.58 -18.82
N THR A 480 8.15 -13.06 -17.93
CA THR A 480 9.56 -12.77 -18.27
C THR A 480 10.29 -14.05 -18.64
N GLY A 481 10.34 -15.05 -17.75
CA GLY A 481 10.88 -16.39 -18.03
C GLY A 481 12.25 -16.35 -18.72
N THR A 482 13.23 -15.63 -18.15
CA THR A 482 14.58 -15.36 -18.69
C THR A 482 14.68 -14.50 -19.96
N LEU A 483 13.55 -14.05 -20.52
CA LEU A 483 13.47 -13.36 -21.81
C LEU A 483 12.52 -12.15 -21.73
N PRO A 484 13.02 -10.96 -21.33
CA PRO A 484 12.24 -9.72 -21.31
C PRO A 484 11.92 -9.21 -22.72
N TRP A 485 10.92 -8.34 -22.84
CA TRP A 485 10.64 -7.63 -24.09
C TRP A 485 11.69 -6.54 -24.36
N MET A 486 12.27 -6.52 -25.56
CA MET A 486 13.39 -5.62 -25.89
C MET A 486 13.04 -4.57 -26.96
N ILE A 487 13.30 -3.31 -26.66
CA ILE A 487 13.01 -2.12 -27.49
C ILE A 487 14.35 -1.47 -27.90
N GLY A 488 14.37 -0.75 -29.04
CA GLY A 488 15.58 -0.11 -29.56
C GLY A 488 16.58 -1.11 -30.16
N GLY A 489 17.87 -0.86 -29.93
CA GLY A 489 19.01 -1.68 -30.41
C GLY A 489 19.93 -0.98 -31.43
N LYS A 490 19.52 0.16 -31.99
CA LYS A 490 20.27 0.91 -33.03
C LYS A 490 21.34 1.86 -32.50
N ASN A 491 21.50 1.95 -31.18
CA ASN A 491 22.36 2.96 -30.56
C ASN A 491 23.83 2.55 -30.62
N ALA A 492 24.59 3.19 -31.51
CA ALA A 492 26.00 2.89 -31.75
C ALA A 492 26.92 3.17 -30.54
N GLU A 493 26.53 4.07 -29.63
CA GLU A 493 27.30 4.31 -28.41
C GLU A 493 27.08 3.20 -27.38
N LEU A 494 25.83 2.75 -27.19
CA LEU A 494 25.54 1.60 -26.33
C LEU A 494 26.21 0.32 -26.85
N ALA A 495 26.24 0.10 -28.16
CA ALA A 495 26.96 -1.03 -28.75
C ALA A 495 28.45 -1.02 -28.36
N ARG A 496 29.13 0.14 -28.48
CA ARG A 496 30.53 0.30 -28.05
C ARG A 496 30.71 0.06 -26.55
N GLN A 497 29.79 0.53 -25.71
CA GLN A 497 29.83 0.30 -24.26
C GLN A 497 29.62 -1.17 -23.88
N GLN A 498 28.92 -1.95 -24.70
CA GLN A 498 28.79 -3.41 -24.57
C GLN A 498 29.91 -4.19 -25.26
N GLY A 499 30.90 -3.52 -25.87
CA GLY A 499 32.01 -4.16 -26.59
C GLY A 499 31.63 -4.77 -27.95
N LEU A 500 30.48 -4.40 -28.52
CA LEU A 500 29.93 -4.93 -29.77
C LEU A 500 29.97 -3.89 -30.90
N ARG A 501 30.01 -4.33 -32.15
CA ARG A 501 29.75 -3.44 -33.29
C ARG A 501 28.24 -3.10 -33.32
N PRO A 502 27.83 -1.90 -33.80
CA PRO A 502 26.41 -1.51 -33.83
C PRO A 502 25.48 -2.52 -34.51
N GLN A 503 25.94 -3.14 -35.60
CA GLN A 503 25.20 -4.18 -36.32
C GLN A 503 25.05 -5.48 -35.51
N GLU A 504 26.04 -5.85 -34.70
CA GLU A 504 25.98 -7.05 -33.84
C GLU A 504 25.05 -6.82 -32.66
N PHE A 505 25.05 -5.61 -32.09
CA PHE A 505 24.14 -5.21 -31.03
C PHE A 505 22.68 -5.12 -31.52
N GLU A 506 22.45 -4.53 -32.70
CA GLU A 506 21.11 -4.52 -33.31
C GLU A 506 20.62 -5.94 -33.62
N ALA A 507 21.48 -6.80 -34.19
CA ALA A 507 21.15 -8.19 -34.46
C ALA A 507 20.81 -8.97 -33.18
N LEU A 508 21.58 -8.81 -32.10
CA LEU A 508 21.33 -9.45 -30.80
C LEU A 508 20.00 -9.00 -30.18
N VAL A 509 19.70 -7.70 -30.21
CA VAL A 509 18.42 -7.18 -29.70
C VAL A 509 17.25 -7.67 -30.56
N GLN A 510 17.42 -7.79 -31.87
CA GLN A 510 16.40 -8.31 -32.78
C GLN A 510 16.20 -9.83 -32.62
N GLU A 511 17.26 -10.62 -32.46
CA GLU A 511 17.21 -12.05 -32.14
C GLU A 511 16.39 -12.30 -30.86
N ARG A 512 16.68 -11.54 -29.79
CA ARG A 512 15.94 -11.63 -28.52
C ARG A 512 14.47 -11.23 -28.67
N ARG A 513 14.19 -10.20 -29.47
CA ARG A 513 12.82 -9.73 -29.79
C ARG A 513 12.02 -10.79 -30.55
N ASP A 514 12.64 -11.48 -31.50
CA ASP A 514 11.97 -12.50 -32.31
C ASP A 514 11.85 -13.84 -31.56
N ALA A 515 12.81 -14.20 -30.69
CA ALA A 515 12.65 -15.29 -29.74
C ALA A 515 11.47 -15.05 -28.77
N PHE A 516 11.27 -13.80 -28.30
CA PHE A 516 10.11 -13.43 -27.47
C PHE A 516 8.80 -13.65 -28.23
N ARG A 517 8.73 -13.18 -29.49
CA ARG A 517 7.56 -13.37 -30.38
C ARG A 517 7.29 -14.85 -30.68
N GLN A 518 8.33 -15.66 -30.90
CA GLN A 518 8.19 -17.11 -31.10
C GLN A 518 7.61 -17.80 -29.87
N ARG A 519 8.10 -17.47 -28.66
CA ARG A 519 7.52 -17.98 -27.40
C ARG A 519 6.07 -17.52 -27.22
N ALA A 520 5.77 -16.26 -27.51
CA ALA A 520 4.42 -15.71 -27.44
C ALA A 520 3.44 -16.40 -28.41
N ALA A 521 3.86 -16.61 -29.66
CA ALA A 521 3.08 -17.35 -30.66
C ALA A 521 2.89 -18.83 -30.28
N ALA A 522 3.89 -19.46 -29.66
CA ALA A 522 3.78 -20.83 -29.14
C ALA A 522 2.73 -20.93 -28.00
N VAL A 523 2.73 -19.99 -27.05
CA VAL A 523 1.68 -19.91 -26.02
C VAL A 523 0.30 -19.69 -26.67
N GLN A 524 0.20 -18.76 -27.62
CA GLN A 524 -1.08 -18.52 -28.33
C GLN A 524 -1.60 -19.74 -29.08
N ALA A 525 -0.71 -20.54 -29.69
CA ALA A 525 -1.09 -21.81 -30.32
C ALA A 525 -1.64 -22.84 -29.31
N MET A 526 -1.11 -22.88 -28.08
CA MET A 526 -1.61 -23.77 -27.02
C MET A 526 -2.95 -23.32 -26.41
N LEU A 527 -3.23 -22.01 -26.47
CA LEU A 527 -4.47 -21.37 -25.99
C LEU A 527 -5.60 -21.36 -27.03
N GLN A 528 -5.39 -21.90 -28.24
CA GLN A 528 -6.48 -22.05 -29.22
C GLN A 528 -7.61 -22.93 -28.63
N PRO A 529 -8.86 -22.44 -28.56
CA PRO A 529 -9.97 -23.20 -27.98
C PRO A 529 -10.17 -24.53 -28.71
N SER A 530 -10.07 -25.65 -27.99
CA SER A 530 -10.20 -27.00 -28.55
C SER A 530 -11.64 -27.42 -28.84
N ARG A 531 -12.60 -26.50 -28.67
CA ARG A 531 -14.04 -26.69 -28.91
C ARG A 531 -14.33 -26.49 -30.40
N PRO A 532 -15.00 -27.43 -31.09
CA PRO A 532 -15.37 -27.24 -32.48
C PRO A 532 -16.37 -26.07 -32.60
N ALA A 533 -15.91 -24.99 -33.23
CA ALA A 533 -16.69 -23.83 -33.60
C ALA A 533 -16.40 -23.53 -35.08
N ASP A 534 -17.42 -23.09 -35.81
CA ASP A 534 -17.29 -22.68 -37.21
C ASP A 534 -17.87 -21.26 -37.36
N PRO A 535 -17.04 -20.23 -37.66
CA PRO A 535 -15.58 -20.29 -37.78
C PRO A 535 -14.89 -20.60 -36.44
N PRO A 536 -13.62 -21.09 -36.47
CA PRO A 536 -12.85 -21.34 -35.27
C PRO A 536 -12.73 -20.10 -34.38
N LEU A 537 -12.96 -20.27 -33.07
CA LEU A 537 -12.76 -19.18 -32.12
C LEU A 537 -11.28 -18.78 -32.09
N PRO A 538 -10.97 -17.48 -32.18
CA PRO A 538 -9.58 -17.04 -32.08
C PRO A 538 -9.04 -17.27 -30.67
N ALA A 539 -7.71 -17.40 -30.55
CA ALA A 539 -7.05 -17.36 -29.25
C ALA A 539 -7.33 -16.02 -28.52
N PRO A 540 -7.39 -16.02 -27.18
CA PRO A 540 -7.47 -14.80 -26.38
C PRO A 540 -6.22 -13.92 -26.56
N ASP A 541 -6.32 -12.62 -26.31
CA ASP A 541 -5.15 -11.77 -26.13
C ASP A 541 -4.40 -12.14 -24.83
N LEU A 542 -3.14 -11.74 -24.70
CA LEU A 542 -2.37 -11.87 -23.45
C LEU A 542 -2.02 -10.49 -22.90
N VAL A 543 -2.34 -10.26 -21.63
CA VAL A 543 -1.99 -9.04 -20.88
C VAL A 543 -1.11 -9.43 -19.72
N VAL A 544 0.20 -9.38 -19.93
CA VAL A 544 1.14 -10.16 -19.11
C VAL A 544 2.19 -9.31 -18.43
N GLY A 545 2.33 -9.49 -17.12
CA GLY A 545 3.45 -8.91 -16.36
C GLY A 545 4.79 -9.44 -16.86
N CYS A 546 5.65 -8.55 -17.33
CA CYS A 546 6.90 -8.90 -18.00
C CYS A 546 7.92 -7.76 -17.86
N GLY A 547 9.20 -8.10 -17.64
CA GLY A 547 10.28 -7.13 -17.73
C GLY A 547 10.41 -6.54 -19.14
N VAL A 548 10.57 -5.22 -19.23
CA VAL A 548 10.83 -4.53 -20.50
C VAL A 548 12.21 -3.85 -20.43
N VAL A 549 13.01 -3.96 -21.49
CA VAL A 549 14.32 -3.31 -21.61
C VAL A 549 14.35 -2.45 -22.86
N ASP A 550 14.62 -1.16 -22.69
CA ASP A 550 14.78 -0.21 -23.79
C ASP A 550 16.26 0.14 -24.02
N TYR A 551 16.71 -0.04 -25.27
CA TYR A 551 18.04 0.29 -25.78
C TYR A 551 17.99 1.38 -26.86
N SER A 552 17.01 2.29 -26.80
CA SER A 552 16.90 3.43 -27.72
C SER A 552 17.90 4.53 -27.35
N ASP A 553 17.81 5.11 -26.15
CA ASP A 553 18.70 6.18 -25.69
C ASP A 553 19.86 5.66 -24.83
N ALA A 554 19.50 4.91 -23.79
CA ALA A 554 20.33 4.38 -22.72
C ALA A 554 19.61 3.14 -22.17
N PRO A 555 20.31 2.13 -21.62
CA PRO A 555 19.68 0.91 -21.11
C PRO A 555 18.74 1.24 -19.95
N ARG A 556 17.42 1.19 -20.19
CA ARG A 556 16.38 1.40 -19.20
C ARG A 556 15.60 0.11 -19.00
N VAL A 557 15.56 -0.37 -17.75
CA VAL A 557 14.80 -1.56 -17.35
C VAL A 557 13.53 -1.14 -16.64
N TYR A 558 12.40 -1.73 -17.00
CA TYR A 558 11.08 -1.44 -16.45
C TYR A 558 10.43 -2.73 -15.92
N SER A 559 9.78 -2.67 -14.75
CA SER A 559 8.65 -3.56 -14.48
C SER A 559 7.50 -3.12 -15.40
N GLY A 560 6.88 -4.05 -16.12
CA GLY A 560 5.96 -3.73 -17.19
C GLY A 560 4.83 -4.74 -17.38
N ILE A 561 3.88 -4.34 -18.23
CA ILE A 561 2.85 -5.21 -18.80
C ILE A 561 3.01 -5.15 -20.31
N VAL A 562 3.01 -6.31 -20.97
CA VAL A 562 3.00 -6.41 -22.43
C VAL A 562 1.62 -6.89 -22.88
N HIS A 563 1.03 -6.22 -23.86
CA HIS A 563 -0.18 -6.64 -24.55
C HIS A 563 0.23 -7.36 -25.85
N ILE A 564 -0.07 -8.65 -25.90
CA ILE A 564 0.24 -9.54 -27.01
C ILE A 564 -1.09 -9.96 -27.65
N GLY A 565 -1.24 -9.70 -28.94
CA GLY A 565 -2.42 -10.10 -29.69
C GLY A 565 -2.39 -11.56 -30.14
N LYS A 566 -3.39 -11.90 -30.95
CA LYS A 566 -3.90 -13.25 -31.18
C LYS A 566 -2.97 -14.16 -32.01
N ARG A 567 -1.86 -13.62 -32.53
CA ARG A 567 -0.84 -14.35 -33.30
C ARG A 567 0.54 -14.31 -32.64
N GLY A 568 0.63 -13.83 -31.39
CA GLY A 568 1.89 -13.66 -30.66
C GLY A 568 2.60 -12.33 -30.95
N GLU A 569 1.95 -11.40 -31.64
CA GLU A 569 2.47 -10.08 -31.92
C GLU A 569 2.30 -9.14 -30.72
N VAL A 570 3.38 -8.50 -30.28
CA VAL A 570 3.30 -7.43 -29.27
C VAL A 570 2.66 -6.21 -29.91
N GLN A 571 1.47 -5.84 -29.44
CA GLN A 571 0.75 -4.66 -29.93
C GLN A 571 1.14 -3.41 -29.13
N GLN A 572 1.14 -3.50 -27.80
CA GLN A 572 1.45 -2.40 -26.89
C GLN A 572 2.19 -2.88 -25.64
N TRP A 573 2.78 -1.94 -24.89
CA TRP A 573 3.39 -2.20 -23.58
C TRP A 573 3.15 -1.02 -22.65
N TYR A 574 3.22 -1.28 -21.35
CA TYR A 574 3.15 -0.31 -20.27
C TYR A 574 4.32 -0.53 -19.30
N GLY A 575 4.88 0.54 -18.76
CA GLY A 575 5.92 0.49 -17.73
C GLY A 575 5.42 1.14 -16.44
N LYS A 576 5.75 0.54 -15.29
CA LYS A 576 5.38 0.99 -13.94
C LYS A 576 5.85 2.43 -13.70
N THR A 577 4.92 3.36 -13.54
CA THR A 577 5.20 4.79 -13.38
C THR A 577 5.49 5.15 -11.93
N HIS A 578 4.92 4.42 -10.97
CA HIS A 578 5.13 4.63 -9.55
C HIS A 578 5.84 3.43 -8.92
N LEU A 579 7.13 3.63 -8.62
CA LEU A 579 8.01 2.58 -8.13
C LEU A 579 7.97 2.45 -6.60
N VAL A 580 8.25 1.26 -6.10
CA VAL A 580 8.36 0.92 -4.68
C VAL A 580 9.70 1.39 -4.11
N MET A 581 9.65 2.27 -3.10
CA MET A 581 10.84 2.68 -2.34
C MET A 581 11.54 1.48 -1.69
N PHE A 582 12.86 1.45 -1.78
CA PHE A 582 13.77 0.40 -1.28
C PHE A 582 13.62 -0.97 -1.95
N GLY A 583 12.58 -1.22 -2.75
CA GLY A 583 12.41 -2.44 -3.56
C GLY A 583 12.87 -2.26 -5.02
N GLU A 584 12.49 -1.16 -5.67
CA GLU A 584 12.76 -0.92 -7.10
C GLU A 584 13.75 0.23 -7.33
N TYR A 585 13.79 1.18 -6.39
CA TYR A 585 14.75 2.28 -6.34
C TYR A 585 14.99 2.72 -4.88
N VAL A 586 16.13 3.33 -4.58
CA VAL A 586 16.40 3.91 -3.25
C VAL A 586 16.33 5.44 -3.30
N PRO A 587 15.46 6.09 -2.49
CA PRO A 587 15.41 7.54 -2.39
C PRO A 587 16.77 8.16 -2.04
N LEU A 588 17.04 9.35 -2.59
CA LEU A 588 18.22 10.19 -2.33
C LEU A 588 19.61 9.62 -2.74
N ILE A 589 19.78 8.31 -2.96
CA ILE A 589 21.07 7.75 -3.41
C ILE A 589 21.61 8.37 -4.72
N PRO A 590 20.79 8.73 -5.74
CA PRO A 590 21.27 9.48 -6.90
C PRO A 590 21.94 10.83 -6.59
N HIS A 591 21.80 11.33 -5.36
CA HIS A 591 22.41 12.57 -4.87
C HIS A 591 23.48 12.33 -3.77
N LEU A 592 23.81 11.08 -3.45
CA LEU A 592 24.75 10.69 -2.39
C LEU A 592 25.86 9.78 -2.94
N PRO A 593 26.95 10.35 -3.52
CA PRO A 593 28.00 9.59 -4.21
C PRO A 593 28.62 8.45 -3.40
N LEU A 594 28.76 8.62 -2.08
CA LEU A 594 29.35 7.62 -1.18
C LEU A 594 28.56 6.30 -1.09
N VAL A 595 27.25 6.33 -1.33
CA VAL A 595 26.33 5.21 -1.07
C VAL A 595 25.97 4.47 -2.37
N ARG A 596 26.29 5.02 -3.53
CA ARG A 596 25.95 4.43 -4.84
C ARG A 596 26.53 3.02 -5.03
N ASN A 597 27.72 2.76 -4.47
CA ASN A 597 28.39 1.46 -4.55
C ASN A 597 27.91 0.45 -3.48
N TRP A 598 26.91 0.80 -2.68
CA TRP A 598 26.31 -0.05 -1.63
C TRP A 598 24.91 -0.53 -2.02
N VAL A 599 24.47 -0.24 -3.24
CA VAL A 599 23.18 -0.66 -3.81
C VAL A 599 23.36 -2.05 -4.44
N PRO A 600 22.59 -3.07 -4.03
CA PRO A 600 22.60 -4.38 -4.69
C PRO A 600 22.22 -4.32 -6.18
N ASP A 601 22.81 -5.20 -6.98
CA ASP A 601 22.40 -5.41 -8.37
C ASP A 601 20.91 -5.74 -8.46
N GLY A 602 20.22 -5.17 -9.46
CA GLY A 602 18.76 -5.24 -9.63
C GLY A 602 17.98 -4.02 -9.10
N LEU A 603 18.54 -3.23 -8.17
CA LEU A 603 17.96 -1.95 -7.75
C LEU A 603 18.29 -0.84 -8.76
N GLY A 604 17.42 -0.66 -9.75
CA GLY A 604 17.63 0.31 -10.83
C GLY A 604 16.47 0.43 -11.83
N VAL A 605 15.24 0.12 -11.42
CA VAL A 605 14.07 0.19 -12.31
C VAL A 605 13.81 1.65 -12.69
N THR A 606 13.56 1.90 -13.98
CA THR A 606 13.21 3.21 -14.52
C THR A 606 11.69 3.44 -14.44
N PRO A 607 11.20 4.61 -13.99
CA PRO A 607 9.77 4.93 -14.06
C PRO A 607 9.28 4.94 -15.51
N GLY A 608 8.16 4.27 -15.77
CA GLY A 608 7.53 4.20 -17.10
C GLY A 608 7.15 5.58 -17.67
N PRO A 609 7.07 5.71 -19.01
CA PRO A 609 6.91 7.00 -19.69
C PRO A 609 5.57 7.70 -19.41
N GLY A 610 4.54 6.94 -19.03
CA GLY A 610 3.22 7.48 -18.71
C GLY A 610 2.12 6.40 -18.74
N PRO A 611 0.86 6.78 -18.48
CA PRO A 611 -0.27 5.88 -18.60
C PRO A 611 -0.48 5.44 -20.05
N GLN A 612 -0.96 4.21 -20.22
CA GLN A 612 -1.34 3.62 -21.50
C GLN A 612 -2.79 3.14 -21.41
N ALA A 613 -3.40 2.84 -22.55
CA ALA A 613 -4.68 2.15 -22.63
C ALA A 613 -4.59 1.05 -23.69
N PHE A 614 -4.98 -0.17 -23.33
CA PHE A 614 -5.05 -1.32 -24.24
C PHE A 614 -6.51 -1.58 -24.64
N ASP A 615 -6.74 -2.05 -25.86
CA ASP A 615 -8.07 -2.39 -26.37
C ASP A 615 -8.23 -3.91 -26.43
N ILE A 616 -9.22 -4.44 -25.70
CA ILE A 616 -9.43 -5.88 -25.51
C ILE A 616 -10.90 -6.21 -25.80
N GLY A 617 -11.19 -6.85 -26.93
CA GLY A 617 -12.56 -7.05 -27.40
C GLY A 617 -13.27 -5.70 -27.61
N ASN A 618 -14.30 -5.40 -26.83
CA ASN A 618 -14.94 -4.08 -26.76
C ASN A 618 -14.66 -3.28 -25.46
N LEU A 619 -13.63 -3.65 -24.70
CA LEU A 619 -13.26 -3.04 -23.43
C LEU A 619 -11.91 -2.32 -23.54
N LYS A 620 -11.89 -1.00 -23.32
CA LYS A 620 -10.64 -0.26 -23.19
C LYS A 620 -10.14 -0.36 -21.74
N VAL A 621 -8.93 -0.87 -21.51
CA VAL A 621 -8.39 -1.07 -20.15
C VAL A 621 -7.20 -0.17 -19.85
N SER A 622 -7.12 0.34 -18.62
CA SER A 622 -5.89 0.92 -18.07
C SER A 622 -5.04 -0.19 -17.44
N PRO A 623 -3.87 -0.56 -17.98
CA PRO A 623 -2.86 -1.29 -17.22
C PRO A 623 -2.45 -0.54 -15.93
N ASN A 624 -2.09 -1.30 -14.91
CA ASN A 624 -1.65 -0.84 -13.60
C ASN A 624 -0.76 -1.92 -12.94
N ILE A 625 0.30 -1.55 -12.22
CA ILE A 625 1.22 -2.53 -11.62
C ILE A 625 1.36 -2.33 -10.11
N CYS A 626 0.93 -3.32 -9.33
CA CYS A 626 1.10 -3.42 -7.88
C CYS A 626 0.72 -2.11 -7.13
N ILE A 627 1.72 -1.46 -6.51
CA ILE A 627 1.63 -0.27 -5.66
C ILE A 627 0.88 0.91 -6.30
N GLU A 628 0.71 0.91 -7.63
CA GLU A 628 -0.06 1.90 -8.37
C GLU A 628 -1.58 1.88 -8.08
N THR A 629 -2.13 0.83 -7.43
CA THR A 629 -3.46 0.89 -6.78
C THR A 629 -3.39 1.27 -5.29
N ALA A 630 -2.32 0.90 -4.59
CA ALA A 630 -2.08 1.24 -3.18
C ALA A 630 -1.75 2.73 -2.93
N VAL A 631 -1.61 3.50 -4.01
CA VAL A 631 -1.42 4.96 -4.03
C VAL A 631 -2.49 5.57 -4.94
N GLU A 632 -3.69 5.82 -4.40
CA GLU A 632 -4.94 6.06 -5.16
C GLU A 632 -4.81 7.16 -6.24
N ARG A 633 -4.01 8.19 -5.94
CA ARG A 633 -3.73 9.31 -6.85
C ARG A 633 -2.97 8.90 -8.12
N VAL A 634 -2.33 7.73 -8.18
CA VAL A 634 -1.65 7.24 -9.40
C VAL A 634 -2.71 6.78 -10.39
N ALA A 635 -3.49 5.75 -10.04
CA ALA A 635 -4.59 5.24 -10.86
C ALA A 635 -5.57 6.36 -11.28
N ILE A 636 -6.00 7.23 -10.35
CA ILE A 636 -6.87 8.36 -10.65
C ILE A 636 -6.23 9.31 -11.69
N ASN A 637 -4.94 9.65 -11.56
CA ASN A 637 -4.28 10.52 -12.54
C ASN A 637 -4.00 9.82 -13.88
N HIS A 638 -3.91 8.49 -13.93
CA HIS A 638 -3.76 7.75 -15.19
C HIS A 638 -5.03 7.85 -16.03
N LEU A 639 -6.17 7.48 -15.46
CA LEU A 639 -7.47 7.57 -16.13
C LEU A 639 -7.84 9.03 -16.46
N ARG A 640 -7.45 10.00 -15.63
CA ARG A 640 -7.63 11.44 -15.93
C ARG A 640 -6.81 11.91 -17.13
N ARG A 641 -5.55 11.48 -17.24
CA ARG A 641 -4.67 11.83 -18.37
C ARG A 641 -5.18 11.20 -19.67
N LEU A 642 -5.53 9.92 -19.65
CA LEU A 642 -6.11 9.21 -20.79
C LEU A 642 -7.46 9.83 -21.21
N GLY A 643 -8.32 10.18 -20.26
CA GLY A 643 -9.55 10.91 -20.51
C GLY A 643 -9.40 12.32 -21.08
N ALA A 644 -8.21 12.92 -20.96
CA ALA A 644 -7.91 14.24 -21.52
C ALA A 644 -7.19 14.17 -22.88
N THR A 645 -6.66 13.01 -23.28
CA THR A 645 -5.94 12.84 -24.57
C THR A 645 -6.64 11.92 -25.55
N THR A 646 -7.45 10.97 -25.09
CA THR A 646 -8.17 10.00 -25.93
C THR A 646 -9.57 9.72 -25.39
N SER A 647 -9.68 8.93 -24.32
CA SER A 647 -10.92 8.48 -23.69
C SER A 647 -10.62 7.88 -22.31
N ILE A 648 -11.58 7.93 -21.37
CA ILE A 648 -11.42 7.29 -20.05
C ILE A 648 -11.63 5.78 -20.23
N PRO A 649 -10.62 4.92 -19.96
CA PRO A 649 -10.75 3.45 -20.06
C PRO A 649 -11.94 2.92 -19.23
N ASP A 650 -12.59 1.87 -19.73
CA ASP A 650 -13.77 1.23 -19.14
C ASP A 650 -13.46 0.36 -17.91
N ALA A 651 -12.22 -0.12 -17.75
CA ALA A 651 -11.75 -0.88 -16.60
C ALA A 651 -10.27 -0.61 -16.27
N ILE A 652 -9.82 -1.05 -15.10
CA ILE A 652 -8.41 -1.12 -14.73
C ILE A 652 -7.99 -2.60 -14.67
N VAL A 653 -6.90 -2.96 -15.33
CA VAL A 653 -6.28 -4.29 -15.22
C VAL A 653 -4.99 -4.15 -14.43
N THR A 654 -4.99 -4.72 -13.23
CA THR A 654 -3.85 -4.69 -12.31
C THR A 654 -3.11 -6.02 -12.34
N VAL A 655 -1.80 -5.98 -12.56
CA VAL A 655 -0.92 -7.14 -12.30
C VAL A 655 -0.11 -6.85 -11.03
N THR A 656 0.05 -7.83 -10.15
CA THR A 656 0.85 -7.64 -8.92
C THR A 656 1.57 -8.92 -8.49
N ASN A 657 2.68 -8.76 -7.77
CA ASN A 657 3.32 -9.85 -7.05
C ASN A 657 3.34 -9.51 -5.56
N ASP A 658 2.24 -9.80 -4.87
CA ASP A 658 2.05 -9.48 -3.45
C ASP A 658 2.79 -10.47 -2.53
N GLY A 659 3.30 -11.59 -3.07
CA GLY A 659 4.05 -12.61 -2.34
C GLY A 659 5.33 -12.12 -1.64
N TRP A 660 5.79 -10.90 -1.93
CA TRP A 660 6.79 -10.19 -1.12
C TRP A 660 6.37 -9.98 0.34
N PHE A 661 5.07 -10.02 0.64
CA PHE A 661 4.53 -9.73 1.97
C PHE A 661 4.11 -10.97 2.76
N ASP A 662 4.23 -12.17 2.17
CA ASP A 662 3.77 -13.44 2.75
C ASP A 662 2.29 -13.40 3.16
N ASP A 663 1.78 -14.41 3.87
CA ASP A 663 0.42 -14.43 4.42
C ASP A 663 0.22 -13.36 5.51
N SER A 664 0.07 -12.10 5.11
CA SER A 664 -0.01 -10.93 5.99
C SER A 664 -1.12 -9.94 5.63
N SER A 665 -1.48 -9.12 6.62
CA SER A 665 -2.48 -8.04 6.53
C SER A 665 -2.23 -7.01 5.42
N ILE A 666 -1.02 -6.95 4.86
CA ILE A 666 -0.68 -6.05 3.75
C ILE A 666 -1.46 -6.41 2.48
N ILE A 667 -1.67 -7.70 2.21
CA ILE A 667 -2.46 -8.19 1.07
C ILE A 667 -3.90 -7.65 1.16
N THR A 668 -4.53 -7.76 2.34
CA THR A 668 -5.87 -7.20 2.58
C THR A 668 -5.89 -5.67 2.51
N HIS A 669 -4.83 -4.98 2.98
CA HIS A 669 -4.72 -3.53 2.81
C HIS A 669 -4.63 -3.11 1.34
N HIS A 670 -3.93 -3.87 0.50
CA HIS A 670 -3.80 -3.62 -0.92
C HIS A 670 -5.16 -3.74 -1.62
N GLN A 671 -5.89 -4.84 -1.37
CA GLN A 671 -7.26 -5.02 -1.86
C GLN A 671 -8.19 -3.88 -1.43
N ARG A 672 -8.14 -3.46 -0.15
CA ARG A 672 -8.96 -2.34 0.35
C ARG A 672 -8.64 -1.02 -0.38
N CYS A 673 -7.39 -0.78 -0.80
CA CYS A 673 -7.05 0.36 -1.65
C CYS A 673 -7.68 0.24 -3.04
N ALA A 674 -7.58 -0.93 -3.68
CA ALA A 674 -8.21 -1.18 -4.97
C ALA A 674 -9.74 -1.00 -4.93
N GLN A 675 -10.42 -1.44 -3.87
CA GLN A 675 -11.87 -1.21 -3.68
C GLN A 675 -12.23 0.28 -3.65
N LEU A 676 -11.44 1.12 -2.96
CA LEU A 676 -11.64 2.57 -2.93
C LEU A 676 -11.32 3.24 -4.27
N VAL A 677 -10.26 2.80 -4.96
CA VAL A 677 -9.92 3.27 -6.32
C VAL A 677 -11.02 2.92 -7.33
N ALA A 678 -11.62 1.73 -7.25
CA ALA A 678 -12.69 1.29 -8.13
C ALA A 678 -13.91 2.23 -8.07
N VAL A 679 -14.29 2.62 -6.84
CA VAL A 679 -15.35 3.62 -6.61
C VAL A 679 -14.90 5.01 -7.06
N ALA A 680 -13.71 5.46 -6.67
CA ALA A 680 -13.20 6.79 -6.98
C ALA A 680 -13.13 7.06 -8.49
N CYS A 681 -12.63 6.10 -9.26
CA CYS A 681 -12.58 6.16 -10.72
C CYS A 681 -13.95 5.89 -11.38
N ARG A 682 -14.91 5.29 -10.66
CA ARG A 682 -16.11 4.63 -11.23
C ARG A 682 -15.74 3.61 -12.30
N ARG A 683 -14.80 2.71 -12.01
CA ARG A 683 -14.33 1.66 -12.92
C ARG A 683 -14.10 0.34 -12.16
N PRO A 684 -14.49 -0.81 -12.72
CA PRO A 684 -14.11 -2.10 -12.15
C PRO A 684 -12.58 -2.28 -12.22
N ILE A 685 -12.05 -3.06 -11.27
CA ILE A 685 -10.64 -3.45 -11.24
C ILE A 685 -10.55 -4.97 -11.36
N LEU A 686 -9.70 -5.41 -12.28
CA LEU A 686 -9.42 -6.81 -12.58
C LEU A 686 -7.97 -7.09 -12.16
N SER A 687 -7.80 -7.77 -11.03
CA SER A 687 -6.50 -8.04 -10.40
C SER A 687 -6.04 -9.47 -10.70
N ALA A 688 -4.84 -9.61 -11.29
CA ALA A 688 -4.11 -10.88 -11.38
C ALA A 688 -2.87 -10.80 -10.48
N ALA A 689 -2.81 -11.69 -9.48
CA ALA A 689 -1.83 -11.61 -8.40
C ALA A 689 -1.04 -12.91 -8.23
N ASN A 690 0.29 -12.79 -8.15
CA ASN A 690 1.13 -13.85 -7.60
C ASN A 690 1.18 -13.68 -6.07
N ASN A 691 0.69 -14.69 -5.37
CA ASN A 691 0.37 -14.73 -3.94
C ASN A 691 -0.25 -13.42 -3.43
N GLY A 692 -1.49 -13.18 -3.84
CA GLY A 692 -2.29 -12.00 -3.49
C GLY A 692 -3.74 -12.16 -3.93
N PRO A 693 -4.55 -11.09 -3.91
CA PRO A 693 -5.96 -11.16 -4.27
C PRO A 693 -6.08 -11.09 -5.79
N THR A 694 -6.04 -12.26 -6.43
CA THR A 694 -6.54 -12.42 -7.81
C THR A 694 -8.05 -12.31 -7.73
N ALA A 695 -8.59 -11.19 -8.22
CA ALA A 695 -9.93 -10.74 -7.84
C ALA A 695 -10.55 -9.79 -8.88
N TRP A 696 -11.86 -9.87 -9.03
CA TRP A 696 -12.70 -8.93 -9.77
C TRP A 696 -13.46 -8.04 -8.79
N ILE A 697 -13.25 -6.73 -8.89
CA ILE A 697 -13.89 -5.69 -8.08
C ILE A 697 -14.81 -4.85 -8.99
N ASP A 698 -16.06 -4.60 -8.59
CA ASP A 698 -16.99 -3.73 -9.33
C ASP A 698 -16.69 -2.23 -9.12
N SER A 699 -17.26 -1.36 -9.97
CA SER A 699 -17.16 0.10 -9.84
C SER A 699 -17.94 0.69 -8.66
N CYS A 700 -18.47 -0.16 -7.78
CA CYS A 700 -19.06 0.17 -6.49
C CYS A 700 -18.20 -0.32 -5.30
N GLY A 701 -17.02 -0.90 -5.55
CA GLY A 701 -16.06 -1.35 -4.53
C GLY A 701 -16.37 -2.72 -3.94
N ARG A 702 -17.32 -3.47 -4.51
CA ARG A 702 -17.61 -4.86 -4.12
C ARG A 702 -16.60 -5.78 -4.78
N VAL A 703 -16.04 -6.72 -4.01
CA VAL A 703 -15.44 -7.92 -4.60
C VAL A 703 -16.57 -8.79 -5.14
N ILE A 704 -16.55 -9.08 -6.44
CA ILE A 704 -17.53 -9.95 -7.11
C ILE A 704 -17.07 -11.40 -7.02
N GLU A 705 -15.79 -11.64 -7.30
CA GLU A 705 -15.14 -12.93 -7.23
C GLU A 705 -13.66 -12.73 -6.86
N ALA A 706 -13.10 -13.66 -6.08
CA ALA A 706 -11.68 -13.68 -5.75
C ALA A 706 -11.23 -15.10 -5.44
N LEU A 707 -9.97 -15.44 -5.76
CA LEU A 707 -9.36 -16.67 -5.29
C LEU A 707 -9.19 -16.62 -3.76
N PRO A 708 -9.35 -17.76 -3.05
CA PRO A 708 -8.94 -17.87 -1.65
C PRO A 708 -7.45 -17.55 -1.49
N GLN A 709 -7.09 -16.91 -0.37
CA GLN A 709 -5.69 -16.63 -0.05
C GLN A 709 -4.86 -17.92 -0.05
N GLY A 710 -3.70 -17.89 -0.69
CA GLY A 710 -2.81 -19.03 -0.84
C GLY A 710 -3.23 -20.09 -1.87
N ALA A 711 -4.35 -19.91 -2.60
CA ALA A 711 -4.78 -20.81 -3.67
C ALA A 711 -4.13 -20.49 -5.03
N ALA A 712 -4.17 -21.46 -5.94
CA ALA A 712 -3.95 -21.26 -7.37
C ALA A 712 -5.25 -21.55 -8.13
N GLY A 713 -5.57 -20.74 -9.14
CA GLY A 713 -6.80 -20.85 -9.93
C GLY A 713 -6.98 -19.68 -10.90
N SER A 714 -8.16 -19.55 -11.49
CA SER A 714 -8.49 -18.44 -12.38
C SER A 714 -9.85 -17.84 -12.02
N VAL A 715 -9.93 -16.51 -11.98
CA VAL A 715 -11.20 -15.77 -11.91
C VAL A 715 -11.62 -15.41 -13.33
N ILE A 716 -12.84 -15.75 -13.73
CA ILE A 716 -13.37 -15.47 -15.09
C ILE A 716 -14.27 -14.24 -15.03
N ALA A 717 -13.72 -13.08 -15.38
CA ALA A 717 -14.35 -11.79 -15.14
C ALA A 717 -14.97 -11.18 -16.41
N SER A 718 -16.30 -11.02 -16.42
CA SER A 718 -17.06 -10.27 -17.43
C SER A 718 -17.52 -8.93 -16.83
N PRO A 719 -16.66 -7.88 -16.80
CA PRO A 719 -16.93 -6.65 -16.06
C PRO A 719 -18.22 -5.93 -16.50
N ARG A 720 -18.82 -5.14 -15.60
CA ARG A 720 -19.89 -4.20 -15.98
C ARG A 720 -19.30 -2.82 -16.25
N LEU A 721 -19.70 -2.24 -17.38
CA LEU A 721 -19.29 -0.93 -17.85
C LEU A 721 -20.04 0.15 -17.06
N ASP A 722 -19.32 1.19 -16.65
CA ASP A 722 -19.87 2.24 -15.79
C ASP A 722 -19.77 3.62 -16.45
N ARG A 723 -20.91 4.14 -16.92
CA ARG A 723 -21.00 5.44 -17.58
C ARG A 723 -21.17 6.60 -16.59
N ARG A 724 -21.18 6.35 -15.27
CA ARG A 724 -21.35 7.40 -14.25
C ARG A 724 -20.12 8.31 -14.17
N THR A 725 -20.37 9.62 -14.11
CA THR A 725 -19.32 10.61 -13.82
C THR A 725 -18.91 10.56 -12.35
N SER A 726 -17.60 10.71 -12.12
CA SER A 726 -16.96 10.88 -10.82
C SER A 726 -16.42 12.31 -10.71
N LEU A 727 -16.62 12.97 -9.57
CA LEU A 727 -16.13 14.33 -9.34
C LEU A 727 -14.64 14.35 -9.02
N VAL A 728 -14.08 13.32 -8.35
CA VAL A 728 -12.62 13.18 -8.21
C VAL A 728 -11.95 12.90 -9.56
N MET A 729 -12.66 12.28 -10.51
CA MET A 729 -12.20 12.19 -11.90
C MET A 729 -12.23 13.54 -12.66
N VAL A 730 -12.93 14.57 -12.17
CA VAL A 730 -12.92 15.95 -12.74
C VAL A 730 -11.97 16.88 -11.99
N LEU A 731 -12.07 16.95 -10.65
CA LEU A 731 -11.26 17.84 -9.80
C LEU A 731 -9.88 17.27 -9.44
N GLY A 732 -9.67 15.95 -9.52
CA GLY A 732 -8.55 15.31 -8.86
C GLY A 732 -8.60 15.50 -7.33
N ASP A 733 -7.45 15.46 -6.67
CA ASP A 733 -7.34 15.62 -5.21
C ASP A 733 -7.12 17.07 -4.75
N TRP A 734 -7.41 18.07 -5.59
CA TRP A 734 -7.31 19.49 -5.23
C TRP A 734 -7.98 19.87 -3.90
N PRO A 735 -9.19 19.38 -3.55
CA PRO A 735 -9.79 19.64 -2.24
C PRO A 735 -8.96 19.11 -1.08
N ALA A 736 -8.36 17.91 -1.22
CA ALA A 736 -7.50 17.32 -0.20
C ALA A 736 -6.14 18.04 -0.09
N ARG A 737 -5.60 18.54 -1.22
CA ARG A 737 -4.41 19.41 -1.24
C ARG A 737 -4.65 20.73 -0.51
N PHE A 738 -5.83 21.33 -0.67
CA PHE A 738 -6.21 22.53 0.09
C PHE A 738 -6.26 22.24 1.60
N CYS A 739 -6.86 21.13 2.01
CA CYS A 739 -6.80 20.65 3.40
C CYS A 739 -5.36 20.45 3.88
N ALA A 740 -4.43 19.98 3.03
CA ALA A 740 -3.01 19.83 3.39
C ALA A 740 -2.31 21.17 3.63
N VAL A 741 -2.64 22.22 2.87
CA VAL A 741 -2.16 23.60 3.15
C VAL A 741 -2.69 24.09 4.50
N LEU A 742 -3.99 23.88 4.79
CA LEU A 742 -4.59 24.21 6.08
C LEU A 742 -4.00 23.39 7.25
N PHE A 743 -3.50 22.18 7.00
CA PHE A 743 -2.77 21.37 7.98
C PHE A 743 -1.37 21.89 8.28
N VAL A 744 -0.64 22.35 7.26
CA VAL A 744 0.74 22.86 7.41
C VAL A 744 0.80 24.24 8.07
N GLY A 745 -0.15 25.14 7.79
CA GLY A 745 -0.18 26.51 8.34
C GLY A 745 -0.02 26.58 9.88
N PRO A 746 -0.86 25.87 10.67
CA PRO A 746 -0.75 25.82 12.12
C PRO A 746 0.56 25.23 12.64
N LEU A 747 1.22 24.35 11.87
CA LEU A 747 2.52 23.77 12.23
C LEU A 747 3.65 24.79 12.09
N LEU A 748 3.64 25.58 11.01
CA LEU A 748 4.60 26.64 10.74
C LEU A 748 4.42 27.87 11.63
N TYR A 749 3.20 28.11 12.15
CA TYR A 749 2.90 29.26 13.02
C TYR A 749 3.65 29.19 14.36
N ARG A 750 4.87 29.73 14.37
CA ARG A 750 5.58 30.11 15.59
C ARG A 750 4.90 31.34 16.19
N ARG A 751 4.19 31.17 17.31
CA ARG A 751 3.85 32.31 18.19
C ARG A 751 5.14 33.11 18.43
N ARG A 752 5.19 34.38 18.00
CA ARG A 752 6.17 35.32 18.56
C ARG A 752 6.01 35.25 20.08
N LYS A 753 7.11 35.14 20.83
CA LYS A 753 7.03 35.38 22.28
C LYS A 753 6.52 36.81 22.42
N SER A 754 5.31 36.99 22.96
CA SER A 754 4.93 38.30 23.48
C SER A 754 5.93 38.60 24.59
N ALA A 755 6.74 39.63 24.41
CA ALA A 755 7.51 40.15 25.52
C ALA A 755 6.49 40.65 26.54
N ARG A 756 6.40 39.96 27.68
CA ARG A 756 5.79 40.53 28.89
C ARG A 756 6.86 41.43 29.49
N THR A 757 6.85 42.68 29.05
CA THR A 757 7.06 43.82 29.94
C THR A 757 5.96 43.79 31.00
#